data_AF-A0AAJ4ZMH5-F1
#
_entry.id   AF-A0AAJ4ZMH5-F1
#
_cell.length_a   1.000
_cell.length_b   1.000
_cell.length_c   1.000
_cell.angle_alpha   90.00
_cell.angle_beta   90.00
_cell.angle_gamma   90.00
#
_symmetry.space_group_name_H-M   'P 1'
#
loop_
_entity.id
_entity.type
_entity.pdbx_description
1 polymer ?
#
loop_
_entity_poly.entity_id
_entity_poly.type
_entity_poly.pdbx_seq_one_letter_code
_entity_poly.pdbx_strand_id
1 'polypeptide(L)'
;MGGSSKKQTVGYRYRMGLHLALCQGPVDAVQEIQMGDRTAWGDADRAPLSSGHGLTSLSINKPTLFGGDEREGGVVGTVDVLSGHAGQGRNDYLMSRLGSSIPAFRGVLSLVARKILFAANNPYIKPWAVRVRRFTAGWFDAPWMEWNAEVRTWDEDEGHEISVGMNPAHILVQCLTDPHWGMGYPQSTIGWSFWNAAWALSSEGFGLNLIWTRQQPIESFIGQVIDHIGGILYTDPEQGTFELKLLRDDYWIDSLPQLGPDEIVRLERFERAQWGELPNELTVVYTDWQTGGDAAVTVENLAAIQLQGGVINQRRDYPGVNYGPLAARLALRDLRALGSPLARMSLTVARDTLERAPLPGDVFLLNWPRLGVDQMVVRVTGIDTGTLGAAEWRIEAMEDVFGMSNTVLSPPPPHVEEPTIEPLPPAVVLAVEVPYWELARRLSRADLAYLTDTDTYLGALAAAGGSGQLNWQLATGASGGDLTAVVGEDYAPLLTLDAALTASEVDAIGMPVTAISQPERLAEGDYAYLVDASGAIAEAVAILAFDAADATIDLARGVLDTTPQAHALGSRLIGVGEWLASEGAERAPGESMFVGAIPRTSTDQGDPVLAANGQPMVLAGRQALPYPPGRIRLNGQTEPAVVAGDLNVAWAHRDRTQQTA
;
A
#
# COMPACT_ATOMS: atom_id res chain seq x y z
N MET A 1 -1.09 50.99 85.88
CA MET A 1 0.08 51.17 84.99
C MET A 1 -0.08 50.23 83.81
N GLY A 2 -0.49 50.75 82.65
CA GLY A 2 -0.60 49.96 81.42
C GLY A 2 0.78 49.78 80.80
N GLY A 3 1.30 48.56 80.82
CA GLY A 3 2.60 48.23 80.20
C GLY A 3 2.50 48.34 78.68
N SER A 4 3.26 49.27 78.11
CA SER A 4 3.45 49.37 76.66
C SER A 4 4.05 48.07 76.13
N SER A 5 3.31 47.34 75.29
CA SER A 5 3.83 46.15 74.62
C SER A 5 4.98 46.54 73.69
N LYS A 6 6.12 45.85 73.82
CA LYS A 6 7.28 46.05 72.93
C LYS A 6 6.85 45.74 71.49
N LYS A 7 7.10 46.66 70.57
CA LYS A 7 6.91 46.43 69.14
C LYS A 7 7.78 45.25 68.71
N GLN A 8 7.17 44.17 68.23
CA GLN A 8 7.87 43.00 67.70
C GLN A 8 7.90 43.09 66.17
N THR A 9 9.09 42.89 65.57
CA THR A 9 9.21 42.69 64.13
C THR A 9 8.65 41.32 63.77
N VAL A 10 7.58 41.28 62.99
CA VAL A 10 6.91 40.05 62.55
C VAL A 10 7.29 39.63 61.13
N GLY A 11 8.04 40.47 60.40
CA GLY A 11 8.41 40.23 59.00
C GLY A 11 9.15 41.41 58.37
N TYR A 12 9.60 41.23 57.14
CA TYR A 12 10.31 42.26 56.35
C TYR A 12 9.65 42.44 54.98
N ARG A 13 9.62 43.69 54.49
CA ARG A 13 9.22 44.02 53.12
C ARG A 13 10.45 44.40 52.31
N TYR A 14 10.68 43.72 51.19
CA TYR A 14 11.85 43.93 50.34
C TYR A 14 11.52 44.84 49.18
N ARG A 15 12.33 45.89 49.01
CA ARG A 15 12.21 46.85 47.91
C ARG A 15 13.49 46.89 47.11
N MET A 16 13.37 46.96 45.79
CA MET A 16 14.52 46.92 44.89
C MET A 16 14.32 47.81 43.67
N GLY A 17 15.40 48.46 43.24
CA GLY A 17 15.46 49.12 41.94
C GLY A 17 16.08 48.18 40.91
N LEU A 18 15.48 48.06 39.74
CA LEU A 18 15.96 47.20 38.67
C LEU A 18 15.97 47.95 37.33
N HIS A 19 16.90 47.55 36.46
CA HIS A 19 16.89 47.90 35.05
C HIS A 19 17.00 46.59 34.25
N LEU A 20 15.93 46.21 33.55
CA LEU A 20 15.82 44.94 32.82
C LEU A 20 15.72 45.25 31.32
N ALA A 21 16.71 44.81 30.53
CA ALA A 21 16.62 44.84 29.07
C ALA A 21 15.91 43.57 28.59
N LEU A 22 14.91 43.73 27.70
CA LEU A 22 14.04 42.63 27.27
C LEU A 22 14.35 42.15 25.86
N CYS A 23 14.17 43.02 24.86
CA CYS A 23 14.36 42.70 23.45
C CYS A 23 14.75 43.95 22.65
N GLN A 24 15.09 43.76 21.38
CA GLN A 24 15.36 44.88 20.49
C GLN A 24 14.11 45.75 20.30
N GLY A 25 14.26 47.05 20.55
CA GLY A 25 13.21 48.04 20.37
C GLY A 25 13.48 48.93 19.14
N PRO A 26 12.53 49.78 18.74
CA PRO A 26 11.23 49.99 19.38
C PRO A 26 10.23 48.85 19.15
N VAL A 27 9.24 48.79 20.03
CA VAL A 27 8.12 47.84 20.01
C VAL A 27 6.80 48.63 19.98
N ASP A 28 5.71 48.00 19.55
CA ASP A 28 4.41 48.65 19.44
C ASP A 28 3.71 48.76 20.78
N ALA A 29 3.81 47.71 21.60
CA ALA A 29 3.15 47.67 22.91
C ALA A 29 3.85 46.71 23.87
N VAL A 30 3.74 47.02 25.17
CA VAL A 30 3.90 46.06 26.27
C VAL A 30 2.53 45.79 26.83
N GLN A 31 2.05 44.56 26.65
CA GLN A 31 0.69 44.18 27.00
C GLN A 31 0.60 43.70 28.46
N GLU A 32 1.55 42.86 28.89
CA GLU A 32 1.48 42.18 30.18
C GLU A 32 2.86 42.12 30.82
N ILE A 33 2.91 42.31 32.14
CA ILE A 33 4.09 42.05 32.96
C ILE A 33 3.71 41.03 34.04
N GLN A 34 4.31 39.85 33.98
CA GLN A 34 4.14 38.79 34.96
C GLN A 34 5.34 38.72 35.91
N MET A 35 5.06 38.40 37.17
CA MET A 35 6.08 38.12 38.20
C MET A 35 5.68 36.84 38.93
N GLY A 36 6.50 35.79 38.83
CA GLY A 36 6.21 34.48 39.41
C GLY A 36 4.92 33.87 38.88
N ASP A 37 4.78 33.85 37.56
CA ASP A 37 3.64 33.28 36.81
C ASP A 37 2.28 33.91 37.14
N ARG A 38 2.32 35.14 37.67
CA ARG A 38 1.13 35.95 38.00
C ARG A 38 1.23 37.31 37.36
N THR A 39 0.15 37.76 36.73
CA THR A 39 0.04 39.08 36.12
C THR A 39 0.17 40.18 37.17
N ALA A 40 1.28 40.92 37.15
CA ALA A 40 1.51 42.07 38.00
C ALA A 40 0.85 43.33 37.40
N TRP A 41 0.87 43.47 36.08
CA TRP A 41 0.27 44.58 35.33
C TRP A 41 -0.21 44.11 33.95
N GLY A 42 -1.27 44.72 33.44
CA GLY A 42 -1.91 44.33 32.18
C GLY A 42 -2.73 43.05 32.31
N ASP A 43 -2.89 42.35 31.19
CA ASP A 43 -3.59 41.08 31.05
C ASP A 43 -3.13 40.34 29.78
N ALA A 44 -3.53 39.07 29.65
CA ALA A 44 -3.33 38.28 28.45
C ALA A 44 -4.52 38.40 27.47
N ASP A 45 -5.20 39.55 27.39
CA ASP A 45 -6.31 39.75 26.46
C ASP A 45 -5.82 39.80 25.00
N ARG A 46 -6.57 39.22 24.07
CA ARG A 46 -6.20 39.16 22.66
C ARG A 46 -6.70 40.34 21.84
N ALA A 47 -7.51 41.21 22.42
CA ALA A 47 -8.02 42.39 21.76
C ALA A 47 -6.88 43.18 21.09
N PRO A 48 -7.14 43.77 19.91
CA PRO A 48 -6.21 44.68 19.27
C PRO A 48 -5.81 45.82 20.23
N LEU A 49 -4.52 46.08 20.32
CA LEU A 49 -3.98 47.14 21.16
C LEU A 49 -3.61 48.36 20.32
N SER A 50 -3.77 49.55 20.91
CA SER A 50 -3.24 50.76 20.31
C SER A 50 -1.71 50.79 20.39
N SER A 51 -1.07 51.34 19.37
CA SER A 51 0.37 51.62 19.41
C SER A 51 0.68 52.54 20.60
N GLY A 52 1.73 52.22 21.35
CA GLY A 52 2.09 52.90 22.59
C GLY A 52 1.49 52.29 23.86
N HIS A 53 0.61 51.27 23.77
CA HIS A 53 0.05 50.63 24.95
C HIS A 53 1.16 50.07 25.87
N GLY A 54 1.09 50.43 27.15
CA GLY A 54 2.08 50.04 28.16
C GLY A 54 3.45 50.71 28.04
N LEU A 55 3.72 51.53 27.02
CA LEU A 55 5.01 52.23 26.81
C LEU A 55 5.08 53.54 27.60
N THR A 56 4.89 53.45 28.92
CA THR A 56 4.83 54.61 29.81
C THR A 56 5.29 54.23 31.23
N SER A 57 5.13 55.14 32.19
CA SER A 57 5.32 54.85 33.62
C SER A 57 4.08 54.16 34.17
N LEU A 58 4.22 52.89 34.52
CA LEU A 58 3.17 52.01 35.01
C LEU A 58 3.16 51.97 36.53
N SER A 59 2.00 52.22 37.13
CA SER A 59 1.80 52.07 38.58
C SER A 59 1.23 50.69 38.89
N ILE A 60 1.96 49.89 39.65
CA ILE A 60 1.54 48.57 40.10
C ILE A 60 1.14 48.66 41.56
N ASN A 61 -0.07 48.21 41.89
CA ASN A 61 -0.58 48.16 43.27
C ASN A 61 -1.29 46.83 43.54
N LYS A 62 -0.52 45.73 43.62
CA LYS A 62 -1.00 44.38 43.94
C LYS A 62 -0.28 43.85 45.19
N PRO A 63 -0.54 44.42 46.39
CA PRO A 63 0.17 44.07 47.62
C PRO A 63 -0.05 42.63 48.08
N THR A 64 -1.08 41.96 47.56
CA THR A 64 -1.44 40.58 47.90
C THR A 64 -1.19 39.59 46.76
N LEU A 65 -0.46 39.98 45.71
CA LEU A 65 -0.22 39.13 44.52
C LEU A 65 0.30 37.74 44.87
N PHE A 66 1.13 37.63 45.91
CA PHE A 66 1.71 36.38 46.41
C PHE A 66 1.15 35.99 47.79
N GLY A 67 -0.11 36.36 48.08
CA GLY A 67 -0.81 36.00 49.30
C GLY A 67 -0.65 36.96 50.48
N GLY A 68 -0.15 38.18 50.24
CA GLY A 68 -0.08 39.24 51.25
C GLY A 68 1.06 39.07 52.26
N ASP A 69 1.16 39.98 53.21
CA ASP A 69 2.31 40.03 54.16
C ASP A 69 2.41 38.82 55.09
N GLU A 70 1.35 38.01 55.22
CA GLU A 70 1.38 36.72 55.95
C GLU A 70 2.07 35.60 55.15
N ARG A 71 2.21 35.79 53.83
CA ARG A 71 2.96 34.90 52.93
C ARG A 71 4.14 35.65 52.33
N GLU A 72 4.15 35.82 51.01
CA GLU A 72 5.27 36.41 50.26
C GLU A 72 4.99 37.86 49.78
N GLY A 73 3.90 38.47 50.25
CA GLY A 73 3.54 39.85 49.92
C GLY A 73 2.93 39.98 48.53
N GLY A 74 3.47 40.93 47.77
CA GLY A 74 3.04 41.28 46.43
C GLY A 74 3.89 42.39 45.84
N VAL A 75 3.40 43.00 44.76
CA VAL A 75 4.15 43.97 43.96
C VAL A 75 3.51 45.35 44.09
N VAL A 76 4.28 46.33 44.56
CA VAL A 76 3.82 47.73 44.68
C VAL A 76 4.91 48.72 44.31
N GLY A 77 4.64 49.57 43.33
CA GLY A 77 5.54 50.65 42.93
C GLY A 77 5.40 51.01 41.45
N THR A 78 6.32 51.85 40.97
CA THR A 78 6.30 52.33 39.58
C THR A 78 7.35 51.59 38.75
N VAL A 79 6.96 51.17 37.55
CA VAL A 79 7.84 50.60 36.53
C VAL A 79 7.77 51.49 35.30
N ASP A 80 8.90 52.06 34.86
CA ASP A 80 8.93 52.77 33.58
C ASP A 80 9.23 51.78 32.46
N VAL A 81 8.42 51.82 31.42
CA VAL A 81 8.64 51.05 30.19
C VAL A 81 9.30 51.96 29.17
N LEU A 82 10.56 51.67 28.88
CA LEU A 82 11.38 52.39 27.92
C LEU A 82 11.32 51.65 26.59
N SER A 83 10.61 52.21 25.60
CA SER A 83 10.39 51.53 24.32
C SER A 83 11.67 51.35 23.48
N GLY A 84 12.69 52.18 23.70
CA GLY A 84 13.93 52.16 22.93
C GLY A 84 13.89 53.03 21.66
N HIS A 85 12.84 53.83 21.46
CA HIS A 85 12.73 54.72 20.29
C HIS A 85 13.88 55.76 20.21
N ALA A 86 14.16 56.28 19.01
CA ALA A 86 15.30 57.19 18.78
C ALA A 86 15.25 58.49 19.61
N GLY A 87 14.04 58.99 19.90
CA GLY A 87 13.80 60.18 20.72
C GLY A 87 13.89 59.96 22.23
N GLN A 88 14.12 58.73 22.70
CA GLN A 88 14.06 58.40 24.14
C GLN A 88 15.09 59.20 24.94
N GLY A 89 14.63 59.80 26.04
CA GLY A 89 15.46 60.52 27.01
C GLY A 89 16.15 59.60 28.03
N ARG A 90 17.08 60.15 28.82
CA ARG A 90 17.66 59.42 29.96
C ARG A 90 16.62 59.32 31.08
N ASN A 91 16.47 58.14 31.66
CA ASN A 91 15.54 57.92 32.77
C ASN A 91 16.05 58.62 34.05
N ASP A 92 15.21 59.45 34.66
CA ASP A 92 15.51 60.24 35.86
C ASP A 92 15.77 59.36 37.09
N TYR A 93 15.06 58.24 37.26
CA TYR A 93 15.33 57.31 38.36
C TYR A 93 16.72 56.70 38.24
N LEU A 94 17.11 56.21 37.06
CA LEU A 94 18.46 55.70 36.84
C LEU A 94 19.52 56.78 37.06
N MET A 95 19.28 58.01 36.58
CA MET A 95 20.18 59.13 36.82
C MET A 95 20.36 59.41 38.33
N SER A 96 19.28 59.30 39.11
CA SER A 96 19.34 59.49 40.57
C SER A 96 20.12 58.39 41.31
N ARG A 97 20.30 57.21 40.69
CA ARG A 97 20.98 56.05 41.30
C ARG A 97 22.40 55.85 40.80
N LEU A 98 22.65 56.10 39.52
CA LEU A 98 23.91 55.83 38.83
C LEU A 98 24.69 57.10 38.44
N GLY A 99 24.06 58.28 38.56
CA GLY A 99 24.60 59.54 38.09
C GLY A 99 24.19 59.89 36.65
N SER A 100 24.61 61.06 36.16
CA SER A 100 24.17 61.60 34.86
C SER A 100 24.88 60.97 33.64
N SER A 101 25.98 60.23 33.87
CA SER A 101 26.80 59.59 32.83
C SER A 101 26.28 58.20 32.47
N ILE A 102 25.02 58.13 32.04
CA ILE A 102 24.38 56.91 31.54
C ILE A 102 23.84 57.15 30.11
N PRO A 103 23.78 56.11 29.27
CA PRO A 103 23.10 56.22 27.98
C PRO A 103 21.58 56.36 28.20
N ALA A 104 20.86 56.76 27.15
CA ALA A 104 19.39 56.74 27.14
C ALA A 104 18.80 55.36 26.79
N PHE A 105 19.65 54.33 26.65
CA PHE A 105 19.26 52.94 26.33
C PHE A 105 18.31 52.82 25.12
N ARG A 106 18.65 53.54 24.04
CA ARG A 106 17.91 53.48 22.75
C ARG A 106 18.20 52.17 22.02
N GLY A 107 17.26 51.73 21.19
CA GLY A 107 17.34 50.48 20.41
C GLY A 107 16.96 49.22 21.19
N VAL A 108 16.59 49.33 22.48
CA VAL A 108 16.27 48.20 23.34
C VAL A 108 15.04 48.52 24.19
N LEU A 109 14.05 47.63 24.18
CA LEU A 109 12.94 47.67 25.12
C LEU A 109 13.46 47.34 26.52
N SER A 110 13.26 48.22 27.49
CA SER A 110 13.73 48.01 28.86
C SER A 110 12.69 48.42 29.91
N LEU A 111 12.70 47.74 31.06
CA LEU A 111 11.90 48.08 32.24
C LEU A 111 12.78 48.68 33.33
N VAL A 112 12.36 49.81 33.90
CA VAL A 112 13.01 50.44 35.06
C VAL A 112 12.07 50.39 36.25
N ALA A 113 12.31 49.46 37.18
CA ALA A 113 11.55 49.36 38.42
C ALA A 113 12.08 50.38 39.44
N ARG A 114 11.26 51.37 39.81
CA ARG A 114 11.63 52.46 40.73
C ARG A 114 11.51 52.08 42.19
N LYS A 115 12.48 51.30 42.71
CA LYS A 115 12.50 50.86 44.13
C LYS A 115 11.17 50.22 44.55
N ILE A 116 10.64 49.34 43.71
CA ILE A 116 9.35 48.68 43.92
C ILE A 116 9.42 47.72 45.09
N LEU A 117 8.31 47.55 45.81
CA LEU A 117 8.07 46.38 46.65
C LEU A 117 7.93 45.17 45.73
N PHE A 118 8.72 44.12 45.95
CA PHE A 118 8.69 42.92 45.11
C PHE A 118 8.41 41.63 45.91
N ALA A 119 8.61 41.64 47.23
CA ALA A 119 8.30 40.52 48.11
C ALA A 119 8.21 40.94 49.59
N ALA A 120 7.56 40.12 50.40
CA ALA A 120 7.58 40.15 51.86
C ALA A 120 8.07 38.81 52.42
N ASN A 121 8.80 38.83 53.54
CA ASN A 121 9.34 37.68 54.28
C ASN A 121 10.28 36.72 53.52
N ASN A 122 10.30 36.79 52.20
CA ASN A 122 11.17 36.04 51.31
C ASN A 122 11.89 37.02 50.36
N PRO A 123 13.24 37.15 50.41
CA PRO A 123 13.96 38.11 49.58
C PRO A 123 14.21 37.65 48.13
N TYR A 124 13.78 36.44 47.73
CA TYR A 124 14.03 35.92 46.38
C TYR A 124 13.23 36.68 45.32
N ILE A 125 13.91 37.05 44.23
CA ILE A 125 13.31 37.68 43.06
C ILE A 125 12.53 36.61 42.30
N LYS A 126 11.22 36.84 42.13
CA LYS A 126 10.38 35.97 41.29
C LYS A 126 10.76 36.12 39.82
N PRO A 127 10.64 35.07 38.97
CA PRO A 127 10.86 35.19 37.53
C PRO A 127 9.96 36.27 36.91
N TRP A 128 10.49 37.03 35.95
CA TRP A 128 9.73 38.03 35.20
C TRP A 128 9.48 37.53 33.79
N ALA A 129 8.25 37.69 33.30
CA ALA A 129 7.89 37.48 31.90
C ALA A 129 7.11 38.68 31.40
N VAL A 130 7.31 39.04 30.13
CA VAL A 130 6.70 40.25 29.55
C VAL A 130 6.15 39.90 28.17
N ARG A 131 4.87 40.22 27.94
CA ARG A 131 4.22 40.08 26.65
C ARG A 131 4.39 41.35 25.85
N VAL A 132 5.01 41.23 24.68
CA VAL A 132 5.41 42.35 23.83
C VAL A 132 4.84 42.17 22.43
N ARG A 133 4.30 43.23 21.84
CA ARG A 133 3.90 43.26 20.44
C ARG A 133 4.87 44.13 19.63
N ARG A 134 5.36 43.59 18.51
CA ARG A 134 6.26 44.27 17.57
C ARG A 134 5.92 43.84 16.13
N PHE A 135 4.94 44.50 15.54
CA PHE A 135 4.44 44.30 14.19
C PHE A 135 4.92 45.42 13.24
N THR A 136 4.86 46.69 13.67
CA THR A 136 5.15 47.86 12.82
C THR A 136 6.26 48.74 13.39
N ALA A 137 6.45 48.77 14.70
CA ALA A 137 7.59 49.43 15.32
C ALA A 137 8.92 48.70 15.04
N GLY A 138 9.98 49.49 14.86
CA GLY A 138 11.35 49.00 14.81
C GLY A 138 11.78 48.47 13.44
N TRP A 139 11.00 48.71 12.40
CA TRP A 139 11.45 48.63 11.02
C TRP A 139 12.49 49.73 10.73
N PHE A 140 13.41 49.45 9.79
CA PHE A 140 14.51 50.37 9.47
C PHE A 140 14.04 51.72 8.92
N ASP A 141 13.26 51.70 7.84
CA ASP A 141 12.69 52.89 7.22
C ASP A 141 11.20 53.01 7.57
N ALA A 142 10.38 52.13 6.99
CA ALA A 142 8.95 52.06 7.22
C ALA A 142 8.49 50.60 7.23
N PRO A 143 7.41 50.28 7.97
CA PRO A 143 6.80 48.96 7.93
C PRO A 143 6.23 48.66 6.54
N TRP A 144 6.63 47.53 5.96
CA TRP A 144 6.04 47.05 4.71
C TRP A 144 4.57 46.69 4.94
N MET A 145 3.66 47.21 4.10
CA MET A 145 2.21 46.98 4.21
C MET A 145 1.68 47.08 5.66
N GLU A 146 1.94 48.22 6.32
CA GLU A 146 1.65 48.46 7.74
C GLU A 146 0.25 47.98 8.18
N TRP A 147 -0.76 48.28 7.37
CA TRP A 147 -2.17 47.96 7.64
C TRP A 147 -2.48 46.45 7.64
N ASN A 148 -1.59 45.60 7.13
CA ASN A 148 -1.74 44.14 7.08
C ASN A 148 -0.71 43.39 7.94
N ALA A 149 0.06 44.12 8.77
CA ALA A 149 1.13 43.53 9.59
C ALA A 149 0.60 42.75 10.79
N GLU A 150 -0.55 43.16 11.34
CA GLU A 150 -1.28 42.44 12.38
C GLU A 150 -2.36 41.58 11.74
N VAL A 151 -2.34 40.27 11.98
CA VAL A 151 -3.42 39.39 11.56
C VAL A 151 -4.46 39.34 12.66
N ARG A 152 -5.71 39.59 12.28
CA ARG A 152 -6.86 39.58 13.17
C ARG A 152 -7.90 38.58 12.69
N THR A 153 -8.66 38.02 13.61
CA THR A 153 -9.75 37.11 13.28
C THR A 153 -10.90 37.29 14.27
N TRP A 154 -12.11 36.91 13.86
CA TRP A 154 -13.26 36.88 14.75
C TRP A 154 -13.20 35.61 15.59
N ASP A 155 -13.22 35.74 16.90
CA ASP A 155 -13.33 34.62 17.82
C ASP A 155 -14.80 34.47 18.24
N GLU A 156 -15.41 33.33 17.92
CA GLU A 156 -16.82 33.08 18.23
C GLU A 156 -17.08 32.90 19.73
N ASP A 157 -16.11 32.34 20.46
CA ASP A 157 -16.22 32.09 21.89
C ASP A 157 -16.08 33.39 22.70
N GLU A 158 -15.19 34.28 22.27
CA GLU A 158 -14.96 35.59 22.90
C GLU A 158 -15.89 36.70 22.33
N GLY A 159 -16.56 36.45 21.20
CA GLY A 159 -17.57 37.35 20.61
C GLY A 159 -17.03 38.69 20.10
N HIS A 160 -15.73 38.76 19.78
CA HIS A 160 -15.08 39.96 19.26
C HIS A 160 -13.86 39.64 18.38
N GLU A 161 -13.32 40.67 17.71
CA GLU A 161 -12.09 40.55 16.92
C GLU A 161 -10.86 40.43 17.83
N ILE A 162 -10.04 39.41 17.60
CA ILE A 162 -8.81 39.13 18.34
C ILE A 162 -7.57 39.25 17.44
N SER A 163 -6.43 39.57 18.03
CA SER A 163 -5.11 39.53 17.41
C SER A 163 -4.53 38.12 17.52
N VAL A 164 -4.12 37.53 16.39
CA VAL A 164 -3.52 36.19 16.35
C VAL A 164 -2.01 36.21 16.10
N GLY A 165 -1.44 37.38 15.84
CA GLY A 165 0.00 37.58 15.72
C GLY A 165 0.40 38.43 14.53
N MET A 166 1.70 38.43 14.24
CA MET A 166 2.25 39.12 13.09
C MET A 166 2.00 38.31 11.82
N ASN A 167 1.71 38.99 10.73
CA ASN A 167 1.60 38.36 9.42
C ASN A 167 2.96 37.73 9.03
N PRO A 168 3.00 36.42 8.73
CA PRO A 168 4.25 35.72 8.42
C PRO A 168 5.02 36.30 7.22
N ALA A 169 4.30 36.83 6.21
CA ALA A 169 4.94 37.49 5.08
C ALA A 169 5.77 38.70 5.54
N HIS A 170 5.26 39.47 6.50
CA HIS A 170 5.97 40.62 7.08
C HIS A 170 7.18 40.19 7.90
N ILE A 171 7.11 39.06 8.63
CA ILE A 171 8.28 38.49 9.33
C ILE A 171 9.39 38.18 8.32
N LEU A 172 9.04 37.52 7.20
CA LEU A 172 9.97 37.17 6.13
C LEU A 172 10.57 38.42 5.46
N VAL A 173 9.74 39.40 5.10
CA VAL A 173 10.21 40.66 4.50
C VAL A 173 11.17 41.36 5.45
N GLN A 174 10.88 41.42 6.75
CA GLN A 174 11.78 42.05 7.70
C GLN A 174 13.12 41.29 7.83
N CYS A 175 13.10 39.96 7.83
CA CYS A 175 14.32 39.14 7.84
C CYS A 175 15.20 39.42 6.62
N LEU A 176 14.58 39.57 5.44
CA LEU A 176 15.30 39.83 4.19
C LEU A 176 15.84 41.27 4.10
N THR A 177 15.08 42.25 4.61
CA THR A 177 15.34 43.67 4.30
C THR A 177 16.00 44.46 5.41
N ASP A 178 15.89 44.06 6.68
CA ASP A 178 16.44 44.85 7.79
C ASP A 178 17.98 44.86 7.76
N PRO A 179 18.65 46.01 7.67
CA PRO A 179 20.12 46.10 7.57
C PRO A 179 20.83 45.99 8.93
N HIS A 180 20.12 46.09 10.06
CA HIS A 180 20.72 46.04 11.39
C HIS A 180 20.84 44.62 11.95
N TRP A 181 19.87 43.76 11.61
CA TRP A 181 19.83 42.39 12.11
C TRP A 181 19.41 41.36 11.07
N GLY A 182 18.76 41.77 9.99
CA GLY A 182 18.39 40.93 8.86
C GLY A 182 19.51 40.81 7.82
N MET A 183 19.13 40.46 6.59
CA MET A 183 20.06 40.29 5.47
C MET A 183 20.38 41.61 4.74
N GLY A 184 19.63 42.68 5.00
CA GLY A 184 19.88 44.02 4.44
C GLY A 184 19.62 44.18 2.95
N TYR A 185 18.83 43.31 2.32
CA TYR A 185 18.43 43.50 0.92
C TYR A 185 17.51 44.73 0.76
N PRO A 186 17.63 45.49 -0.33
CA PRO A 186 16.69 46.57 -0.61
C PRO A 186 15.26 46.05 -0.73
N GLN A 187 14.26 46.79 -0.24
CA GLN A 187 12.85 46.39 -0.35
C GLN A 187 12.39 46.20 -1.81
N SER A 188 13.09 46.79 -2.79
CA SER A 188 12.84 46.58 -4.22
C SER A 188 13.13 45.14 -4.71
N THR A 189 13.84 44.32 -3.93
CA THR A 189 14.06 42.91 -4.25
C THR A 189 12.89 42.03 -3.81
N ILE A 190 11.88 42.58 -3.13
CA ILE A 190 10.68 41.84 -2.73
C ILE A 190 9.68 41.84 -3.87
N GLY A 191 9.36 40.64 -4.34
CA GLY A 191 8.43 40.38 -5.43
C GLY A 191 6.97 40.68 -5.14
N TRP A 192 6.14 40.67 -6.18
CA TRP A 192 4.70 40.89 -6.04
C TRP A 192 3.98 39.72 -5.34
N SER A 193 4.51 38.50 -5.42
CA SER A 193 3.89 37.33 -4.77
C SER A 193 3.76 37.49 -3.25
N PHE A 194 4.66 38.24 -2.60
CA PHE A 194 4.57 38.55 -1.17
C PHE A 194 3.28 39.30 -0.82
N TRP A 195 2.79 40.18 -1.70
CA TRP A 195 1.52 40.88 -1.47
C TRP A 195 0.35 39.91 -1.46
N ASN A 196 0.30 39.01 -2.45
CA ASN A 196 -0.76 37.99 -2.54
C ASN A 196 -0.70 37.04 -1.34
N ALA A 197 0.51 36.61 -0.95
CA ALA A 197 0.70 35.77 0.22
C ALA A 197 0.28 36.45 1.52
N ALA A 198 0.62 37.73 1.71
CA ALA A 198 0.23 38.50 2.89
C ALA A 198 -1.31 38.65 3.01
N TRP A 199 -1.99 38.86 1.88
CA TRP A 199 -3.46 38.89 1.85
C TRP A 199 -4.07 37.53 2.20
N ALA A 200 -3.59 36.45 1.55
CA ALA A 200 -4.08 35.11 1.81
C ALA A 200 -3.92 34.71 3.29
N LEU A 201 -2.74 34.94 3.87
CA LEU A 201 -2.46 34.65 5.29
C LEU A 201 -3.37 35.45 6.23
N SER A 202 -3.64 36.72 5.90
CA SER A 202 -4.54 37.57 6.67
C SER A 202 -5.98 37.06 6.62
N SER A 203 -6.49 36.75 5.42
CA SER A 203 -7.82 36.16 5.22
C SER A 203 -7.97 34.79 5.87
N GLU A 204 -6.88 34.02 5.97
CA GLU A 204 -6.83 32.74 6.67
C GLU A 204 -6.75 32.88 8.20
N GLY A 205 -6.63 34.09 8.76
CA GLY A 205 -6.38 34.30 10.18
C GLY A 205 -5.06 33.66 10.64
N PHE A 206 -4.03 33.68 9.79
CA PHE A 206 -2.73 33.04 10.02
C PHE A 206 -1.70 34.04 10.56
N GLY A 207 -1.70 34.26 11.87
CA GLY A 207 -0.68 35.05 12.58
C GLY A 207 0.37 34.19 13.27
N LEU A 208 1.61 34.68 13.34
CA LEU A 208 2.71 34.02 14.07
C LEU A 208 3.30 34.93 15.15
N ASN A 209 3.78 34.29 16.21
CA ASN A 209 4.31 34.92 17.42
C ASN A 209 5.63 34.23 17.78
N LEU A 210 6.70 34.68 17.14
CA LEU A 210 8.00 34.04 17.22
C LEU A 210 9.03 34.95 17.88
N ILE A 211 9.91 34.34 18.67
CA ILE A 211 11.11 34.99 19.20
C ILE A 211 12.30 34.46 18.42
N TRP A 212 12.98 35.35 17.71
CA TRP A 212 14.27 35.03 17.11
C TRP A 212 15.40 35.50 18.03
N THR A 213 16.37 34.61 18.26
CA THR A 213 17.61 34.95 18.95
C THR A 213 18.77 34.77 17.99
N ARG A 214 19.78 35.66 18.03
CA ARG A 214 20.94 35.61 17.14
C ARG A 214 21.81 34.34 17.27
N GLN A 215 21.49 33.45 18.21
CA GLN A 215 22.11 32.13 18.28
C GLN A 215 21.61 31.20 17.16
N GLN A 216 20.43 31.46 16.60
CA GLN A 216 19.88 30.75 15.45
C GLN A 216 20.24 31.48 14.14
N PRO A 217 20.78 30.78 13.12
CA PRO A 217 20.97 31.34 11.78
C PRO A 217 19.65 31.87 11.21
N ILE A 218 19.71 32.99 10.50
CA ILE A 218 18.49 33.65 9.98
C ILE A 218 17.77 32.77 8.95
N GLU A 219 18.51 31.96 8.19
CA GLU A 219 17.97 31.02 7.21
C GLU A 219 17.14 29.93 7.89
N SER A 220 17.57 29.46 9.06
CA SER A 220 16.80 28.49 9.86
C SER A 220 15.51 29.12 10.40
N PHE A 221 15.56 30.40 10.78
CA PHE A 221 14.39 31.13 11.24
C PHE A 221 13.40 31.38 10.11
N ILE A 222 13.88 31.78 8.92
CA ILE A 222 13.09 31.87 7.70
C ILE A 222 12.44 30.51 7.38
N GLY A 223 13.22 29.42 7.41
CA GLY A 223 12.71 28.06 7.20
C GLY A 223 11.59 27.71 8.17
N GLN A 224 11.75 28.03 9.46
CA GLN A 224 10.71 27.84 10.46
C GLN A 224 9.42 28.58 10.09
N VAL A 225 9.49 29.85 9.68
CA VAL A 225 8.32 30.63 9.26
C VAL A 225 7.65 30.00 8.04
N ILE A 226 8.44 29.56 7.05
CA ILE A 226 7.97 28.91 5.82
C ILE A 226 7.26 27.58 6.13
N ASP A 227 7.81 26.77 7.03
CA ASP A 227 7.23 25.49 7.45
C ASP A 227 5.87 25.67 8.15
N HIS A 228 5.71 26.74 8.95
CA HIS A 228 4.42 27.06 9.57
C HIS A 228 3.37 27.34 8.49
N ILE A 229 3.65 28.26 7.57
CA ILE A 229 2.66 28.71 6.58
C ILE A 229 2.43 27.72 5.44
N GLY A 230 3.30 26.72 5.28
CA GLY A 230 3.28 25.80 4.15
C GLY A 230 3.49 26.57 2.84
N GLY A 231 4.68 27.15 2.69
CA GLY A 231 5.05 27.94 1.52
C GLY A 231 6.40 27.58 0.95
N ILE A 232 6.80 28.28 -0.10
CA ILE A 232 8.13 28.20 -0.71
C ILE A 232 8.62 29.62 -0.93
N LEU A 233 9.82 29.91 -0.41
CA LEU A 233 10.57 31.13 -0.71
C LEU A 233 11.62 30.78 -1.75
N TYR A 234 11.60 31.46 -2.89
CA TYR A 234 12.58 31.28 -3.96
C TYR A 234 12.97 32.63 -4.57
N THR A 235 14.01 32.63 -5.40
CA THR A 235 14.41 33.79 -6.19
C THR A 235 13.97 33.57 -7.62
N ASP A 236 13.22 34.50 -8.18
CA ASP A 236 12.83 34.48 -9.58
C ASP A 236 14.08 34.68 -10.46
N PRO A 237 14.40 33.75 -11.37
CA PRO A 237 15.62 33.84 -12.18
C PRO A 237 15.56 34.91 -13.27
N GLU A 238 14.36 35.34 -13.69
CA GLU A 238 14.18 36.39 -14.70
C GLU A 238 14.19 37.79 -14.07
N GLN A 239 13.52 37.94 -12.93
CA GLN A 239 13.34 39.23 -12.25
C GLN A 239 14.41 39.51 -11.19
N GLY A 240 15.07 38.47 -10.66
CA GLY A 240 16.02 38.59 -9.54
C GLY A 240 15.36 38.99 -8.22
N THR A 241 14.03 38.89 -8.12
CA THR A 241 13.25 39.19 -6.92
C THR A 241 13.05 37.94 -6.07
N PHE A 242 12.89 38.13 -4.76
CA PHE A 242 12.40 37.09 -3.87
C PHE A 242 10.89 36.94 -4.06
N GLU A 243 10.43 35.71 -4.23
CA GLU A 243 9.02 35.37 -4.38
C GLU A 243 8.59 34.37 -3.29
N LEU A 244 7.37 34.54 -2.79
CA LEU A 244 6.74 33.71 -1.77
C LEU A 244 5.48 33.06 -2.35
N LYS A 245 5.54 31.75 -2.59
CA LYS A 245 4.39 30.96 -3.05
C LYS A 245 3.83 30.14 -1.89
N LEU A 246 2.58 30.37 -1.53
CA LEU A 246 1.86 29.53 -0.57
C LEU A 246 1.34 28.26 -1.26
N LEU A 247 1.39 27.13 -0.56
CA LEU A 247 0.85 25.86 -1.04
C LEU A 247 -0.63 25.77 -0.67
N ARG A 248 -1.51 26.07 -1.63
CA ARG A 248 -2.96 26.12 -1.47
C ARG A 248 -3.67 25.49 -2.68
N ASP A 249 -4.98 25.30 -2.52
CA ASP A 249 -5.92 24.94 -3.57
C ASP A 249 -6.35 26.20 -4.34
N ASP A 250 -5.41 26.84 -5.03
CA ASP A 250 -5.55 28.16 -5.66
C ASP A 250 -5.55 28.13 -7.19
N TYR A 251 -5.88 26.99 -7.80
CA TYR A 251 -5.81 26.78 -9.25
C TYR A 251 -7.06 26.11 -9.82
N TRP A 252 -7.33 26.35 -11.11
CA TRP A 252 -8.40 25.69 -11.87
C TRP A 252 -7.81 24.58 -12.72
N ILE A 253 -8.31 23.36 -12.57
CA ILE A 253 -7.77 22.16 -13.23
C ILE A 253 -7.71 22.32 -14.75
N ASP A 254 -8.79 22.83 -15.35
CA ASP A 254 -8.90 23.00 -16.81
C ASP A 254 -7.95 24.07 -17.37
N SER A 255 -7.32 24.87 -16.50
CA SER A 255 -6.32 25.87 -16.89
C SER A 255 -4.88 25.40 -16.74
N LEU A 256 -4.66 24.22 -16.15
CA LEU A 256 -3.32 23.69 -15.91
C LEU A 256 -2.70 23.18 -17.21
N PRO A 257 -1.39 23.41 -17.43
CA PRO A 257 -0.69 22.79 -18.54
C PRO A 257 -0.68 21.26 -18.36
N GLN A 258 -0.90 20.54 -19.45
CA GLN A 258 -0.85 19.08 -19.46
C GLN A 258 0.51 18.60 -19.98
N LEU A 259 1.15 17.70 -19.24
CA LEU A 259 2.39 17.04 -19.62
C LEU A 259 2.12 15.54 -19.77
N GLY A 260 2.27 15.04 -21.00
CA GLY A 260 2.06 13.65 -21.36
C GLY A 260 3.30 12.97 -21.96
N PRO A 261 3.12 11.77 -22.55
CA PRO A 261 4.20 11.05 -23.25
C PRO A 261 4.82 11.81 -24.42
N ASP A 262 4.11 12.78 -24.99
CA ASP A 262 4.59 13.60 -26.11
C ASP A 262 5.46 14.77 -25.63
N GLU A 263 5.21 15.27 -24.42
CA GLU A 263 5.91 16.40 -23.81
C GLU A 263 7.10 16.00 -22.93
N ILE A 264 7.04 14.82 -22.32
CA ILE A 264 8.04 14.32 -21.37
C ILE A 264 9.05 13.43 -22.09
N VAL A 265 10.31 13.88 -22.11
CA VAL A 265 11.45 13.13 -22.67
C VAL A 265 11.69 11.86 -21.86
N ARG A 266 11.67 11.97 -20.53
CA ARG A 266 11.93 10.83 -19.63
C ARG A 266 11.23 11.00 -18.29
N LEU A 267 10.52 9.97 -17.84
CA LEU A 267 10.12 9.84 -16.43
C LEU A 267 11.21 9.02 -15.70
N GLU A 268 12.03 9.68 -14.89
CA GLU A 268 13.17 9.05 -14.20
C GLU A 268 12.74 8.24 -12.98
N ARG A 269 11.79 8.78 -12.21
CA ARG A 269 11.32 8.19 -10.97
C ARG A 269 9.82 8.42 -10.86
N PHE A 270 9.10 7.39 -10.44
CA PHE A 270 7.71 7.47 -10.03
C PHE A 270 7.49 6.48 -8.91
N GLU A 271 7.28 6.98 -7.70
CA GLU A 271 7.15 6.13 -6.51
C GLU A 271 5.97 6.59 -5.66
N ARG A 272 5.20 5.62 -5.15
CA ARG A 272 4.13 5.85 -4.17
C ARG A 272 4.46 5.11 -2.88
N ALA A 273 4.25 5.79 -1.76
CA ALA A 273 4.38 5.16 -0.45
C ALA A 273 3.29 4.09 -0.27
N GLN A 274 3.66 2.97 0.34
CA GLN A 274 2.72 1.92 0.74
C GLN A 274 1.89 2.40 1.94
N TRP A 275 0.61 2.03 1.98
CA TRP A 275 -0.32 2.45 3.03
C TRP A 275 0.11 2.07 4.45
N GLY A 276 0.95 1.03 4.62
CA GLY A 276 1.24 0.43 5.92
C GLY A 276 2.05 1.27 6.93
N GLU A 277 2.63 2.40 6.51
CA GLU A 277 3.49 3.24 7.38
C GLU A 277 3.04 4.71 7.44
N LEU A 278 1.92 5.06 6.79
CA LEU A 278 1.46 6.45 6.74
C LEU A 278 0.78 6.84 8.06
N PRO A 279 1.13 8.00 8.66
CA PRO A 279 0.47 8.51 9.85
C PRO A 279 -1.04 8.68 9.62
N ASN A 280 -1.83 8.17 10.56
CA ASN A 280 -3.29 8.28 10.55
C ASN A 280 -3.84 9.11 11.72
N GLU A 281 -2.97 9.51 12.63
CA GLU A 281 -3.22 10.47 13.71
C GLU A 281 -2.07 11.49 13.72
N LEU A 282 -2.40 12.77 13.94
CA LEU A 282 -1.40 13.83 14.07
C LEU A 282 -1.67 14.68 15.31
N THR A 283 -0.67 14.81 16.16
CA THR A 283 -0.66 15.74 17.30
C THR A 283 0.16 16.98 16.97
N VAL A 284 -0.49 18.14 16.94
CA VAL A 284 0.16 19.45 16.86
C VAL A 284 0.34 20.04 18.25
N VAL A 285 1.57 20.44 18.59
CA VAL A 285 1.87 21.20 19.80
C VAL A 285 2.11 22.67 19.45
N TYR A 286 1.47 23.57 20.19
CA TYR A 286 1.51 25.01 19.99
C TYR A 286 1.59 25.74 21.34
N THR A 287 1.85 27.04 21.33
CA THR A 287 2.02 27.82 22.58
C THR A 287 0.68 28.43 22.99
N ASP A 288 0.08 27.98 24.09
CA ASP A 288 -1.17 28.57 24.58
C ASP A 288 -1.00 30.06 24.93
N TRP A 289 -1.88 30.90 24.42
CA TRP A 289 -1.76 32.34 24.62
C TRP A 289 -1.97 32.77 26.06
N GLN A 290 -2.92 32.16 26.77
CA GLN A 290 -3.30 32.57 28.12
C GLN A 290 -2.20 32.24 29.12
N THR A 291 -1.62 31.05 29.02
CA THR A 291 -0.60 30.55 29.95
C THR A 291 0.83 30.77 29.49
N GLY A 292 1.07 30.90 28.18
CA GLY A 292 2.40 30.94 27.58
C GLY A 292 3.11 29.58 27.57
N GLY A 293 2.44 28.50 27.98
CA GLY A 293 2.98 27.14 27.98
C GLY A 293 2.54 26.32 26.77
N ASP A 294 3.07 25.11 26.65
CA ASP A 294 2.71 24.20 25.56
C ASP A 294 1.28 23.67 25.72
N ALA A 295 0.52 23.70 24.64
CA ALA A 295 -0.77 23.03 24.48
C ALA A 295 -0.74 22.15 23.23
N ALA A 296 -1.65 21.17 23.14
CA ALA A 296 -1.69 20.24 22.03
C ALA A 296 -3.11 20.03 21.51
N VAL A 297 -3.22 19.86 20.20
CA VAL A 297 -4.44 19.41 19.50
C VAL A 297 -4.09 18.16 18.72
N THR A 298 -4.90 17.12 18.86
CA THR A 298 -4.76 15.87 18.09
C THR A 298 -5.94 15.74 17.14
N VAL A 299 -5.66 15.32 15.90
CA VAL A 299 -6.65 15.00 14.89
C VAL A 299 -6.38 13.61 14.33
N GLU A 300 -7.45 12.89 13.97
CA GLU A 300 -7.38 11.49 13.54
C GLU A 300 -8.17 11.28 12.25
N ASN A 301 -7.71 10.33 11.44
CA ASN A 301 -8.43 9.83 10.27
C ASN A 301 -8.99 8.43 10.57
N LEU A 302 -10.24 8.38 11.02
CA LEU A 302 -10.92 7.13 11.42
C LEU A 302 -10.96 6.08 10.30
N ALA A 303 -11.07 6.49 9.03
CA ALA A 303 -11.10 5.57 7.90
C ALA A 303 -9.72 4.91 7.69
N ALA A 304 -8.64 5.70 7.78
CA ALA A 304 -7.28 5.18 7.70
C ALA A 304 -6.93 4.26 8.88
N ILE A 305 -7.38 4.60 10.10
CA ILE A 305 -7.21 3.76 11.30
C ILE A 305 -7.89 2.40 11.11
N GLN A 306 -9.12 2.38 10.61
CA GLN A 306 -9.86 1.13 10.34
C GLN A 306 -9.18 0.27 9.26
N LEU A 307 -8.68 0.90 8.18
CA LEU A 307 -7.98 0.20 7.10
C LEU A 307 -6.62 -0.38 7.54
N GLN A 308 -5.87 0.34 8.37
CA GLN A 308 -4.54 -0.09 8.85
C GLN A 308 -4.61 -0.98 10.10
N GLY A 309 -5.76 -1.06 10.79
CA GLY A 309 -5.96 -1.90 11.96
C GLY A 309 -5.32 -1.38 13.25
N GLY A 310 -4.91 -0.10 13.30
CA GLY A 310 -4.25 0.51 14.45
C GLY A 310 -3.95 2.00 14.27
N VAL A 311 -3.56 2.68 15.35
CA VAL A 311 -3.20 4.11 15.34
C VAL A 311 -1.70 4.27 15.08
N ILE A 312 -1.36 5.09 14.10
CA ILE A 312 0.00 5.53 13.77
C ILE A 312 0.04 7.04 13.96
N ASN A 313 0.50 7.47 15.15
CA ASN A 313 0.58 8.88 15.52
C ASN A 313 1.91 9.51 15.08
N GLN A 314 1.85 10.72 14.53
CA GLN A 314 2.99 11.61 14.40
C GLN A 314 2.77 12.93 15.14
N ARG A 315 3.83 13.42 15.80
CA ARG A 315 3.85 14.73 16.45
C ARG A 315 4.51 15.79 15.56
N ARG A 316 3.95 17.00 15.53
CA ARG A 316 4.57 18.21 14.96
C ARG A 316 4.47 19.40 15.91
N ASP A 317 5.52 20.21 15.98
CA ASP A 317 5.57 21.38 16.85
C ASP A 317 5.48 22.67 16.01
N TYR A 318 4.56 23.56 16.40
CA TYR A 318 4.33 24.88 15.80
C TYR A 318 4.40 25.97 16.89
N PRO A 319 5.60 26.26 17.43
CA PRO A 319 5.75 27.16 18.58
C PRO A 319 5.34 28.61 18.30
N GLY A 320 5.30 29.03 17.03
CA GLY A 320 4.84 30.36 16.63
C GLY A 320 3.32 30.51 16.59
N VAL A 321 2.57 29.41 16.65
CA VAL A 321 1.12 29.42 16.69
C VAL A 321 0.67 29.51 18.13
N ASN A 322 -0.29 30.38 18.40
CA ASN A 322 -0.88 30.52 19.73
C ASN A 322 -2.40 30.44 19.75
N TYR A 323 -3.03 30.23 18.59
CA TYR A 323 -4.48 30.17 18.44
C TYR A 323 -4.91 28.73 18.16
N GLY A 324 -5.66 28.13 19.09
CA GLY A 324 -6.07 26.71 19.03
C GLY A 324 -6.76 26.32 17.72
N PRO A 325 -7.76 27.08 17.23
CA PRO A 325 -8.38 26.84 15.92
C PRO A 325 -7.40 26.87 14.73
N LEU A 326 -6.36 27.71 14.76
CA LEU A 326 -5.31 27.68 13.73
C LEU A 326 -4.45 26.40 13.87
N ALA A 327 -4.08 26.01 15.09
CA ALA A 327 -3.35 24.77 15.34
C ALA A 327 -4.13 23.53 14.87
N ALA A 328 -5.44 23.48 15.09
CA ALA A 328 -6.32 22.42 14.59
C ALA A 328 -6.36 22.35 13.06
N ARG A 329 -6.45 23.50 12.37
CA ARG A 329 -6.38 23.55 10.90
C ARG A 329 -5.03 23.07 10.37
N LEU A 330 -3.93 23.45 11.01
CA LEU A 330 -2.59 22.95 10.66
C LEU A 330 -2.48 21.44 10.87
N ALA A 331 -3.06 20.92 11.95
CA ALA A 331 -3.05 19.50 12.23
C ALA A 331 -3.79 18.72 11.12
N LEU A 332 -4.97 19.20 10.69
CA LEU A 332 -5.73 18.61 9.59
C LEU A 332 -4.99 18.70 8.25
N ARG A 333 -4.38 19.85 7.95
CA ARG A 333 -3.58 20.07 6.74
C ARG A 333 -2.44 19.05 6.64
N ASP A 334 -1.67 18.93 7.71
CA ASP A 334 -0.49 18.07 7.75
C ASP A 334 -0.88 16.59 7.78
N LEU A 335 -1.95 16.22 8.50
CA LEU A 335 -2.48 14.84 8.50
C LEU A 335 -2.92 14.45 7.08
N ARG A 336 -3.58 15.35 6.34
CA ARG A 336 -3.97 15.08 4.95
C ARG A 336 -2.76 14.86 4.04
N ALA A 337 -1.71 15.65 4.20
CA ALA A 337 -0.50 15.54 3.38
C ALA A 337 0.33 14.29 3.72
N LEU A 338 0.49 13.96 5.00
CA LEU A 338 1.32 12.85 5.47
C LEU A 338 0.59 11.50 5.44
N GLY A 339 -0.73 11.50 5.66
CA GLY A 339 -1.57 10.30 5.66
C GLY A 339 -2.01 9.83 4.28
N SER A 340 -1.60 10.53 3.21
CA SER A 340 -1.95 10.17 1.82
C SER A 340 -0.73 9.61 1.08
N PRO A 341 -0.89 8.53 0.28
CA PRO A 341 0.21 7.91 -0.48
C PRO A 341 0.56 8.71 -1.75
N LEU A 342 0.92 9.99 -1.58
CA LEU A 342 1.24 10.90 -2.69
C LEU A 342 2.40 10.37 -3.54
N ALA A 343 2.24 10.35 -4.86
CA ALA A 343 3.31 9.98 -5.77
C ALA A 343 4.44 11.02 -5.76
N ARG A 344 5.69 10.58 -5.65
CA ARG A 344 6.88 11.40 -5.92
C ARG A 344 7.43 11.07 -7.29
N MET A 345 7.80 12.09 -8.04
CA MET A 345 8.30 11.90 -9.39
C MET A 345 9.43 12.84 -9.74
N SER A 346 10.31 12.34 -10.60
CA SER A 346 11.37 13.10 -11.24
C SER A 346 11.25 12.87 -12.73
N LEU A 347 11.12 13.95 -13.49
CA LEU A 347 10.90 13.89 -14.93
C LEU A 347 11.76 14.91 -15.67
N THR A 348 12.04 14.61 -16.93
CA THR A 348 12.80 15.44 -17.84
C THR A 348 11.89 15.84 -18.99
N VAL A 349 11.77 17.15 -19.23
CA VAL A 349 11.01 17.72 -20.36
C VAL A 349 11.94 18.47 -21.29
N ALA A 350 11.54 18.62 -22.54
CA ALA A 350 12.23 19.51 -23.45
C ALA A 350 12.02 20.97 -23.02
N ARG A 351 12.98 21.83 -23.32
CA ARG A 351 12.95 23.24 -22.94
C ARG A 351 11.76 24.01 -23.53
N ASP A 352 11.30 23.61 -24.71
CA ASP A 352 10.21 24.25 -25.46
C ASP A 352 8.83 23.66 -25.14
N THR A 353 8.76 22.68 -24.23
CA THR A 353 7.51 22.06 -23.78
C THR A 353 6.57 23.04 -23.08
N LEU A 354 7.11 24.03 -22.33
CA LEU A 354 6.34 25.03 -21.60
C LEU A 354 6.78 26.43 -22.00
N GLU A 355 5.86 27.40 -21.94
CA GLU A 355 6.14 28.81 -22.28
C GLU A 355 7.28 29.41 -21.44
N ARG A 356 7.40 28.96 -20.18
CA ARG A 356 8.50 29.29 -19.27
C ARG A 356 8.88 28.07 -18.44
N ALA A 357 10.07 28.12 -17.86
CA ALA A 357 10.46 27.15 -16.84
C ALA A 357 9.46 27.22 -15.66
N PRO A 358 8.89 26.09 -15.23
CA PRO A 358 7.99 26.08 -14.08
C PRO A 358 8.77 26.45 -12.83
N LEU A 359 8.15 27.26 -11.98
CA LEU A 359 8.73 27.73 -10.73
C LEU A 359 8.33 26.79 -9.58
N PRO A 360 9.11 26.73 -8.48
CA PRO A 360 8.72 25.98 -7.30
C PRO A 360 7.32 26.35 -6.81
N GLY A 361 6.46 25.34 -6.63
CA GLY A 361 5.06 25.49 -6.24
C GLY A 361 4.07 25.59 -7.40
N ASP A 362 4.53 25.74 -8.65
CA ASP A 362 3.68 25.65 -9.85
C ASP A 362 3.07 24.24 -9.97
N VAL A 363 1.91 24.16 -10.63
CA VAL A 363 1.10 22.94 -10.75
C VAL A 363 0.85 22.63 -12.22
N PHE A 364 0.84 21.35 -12.58
CA PHE A 364 0.51 20.88 -13.92
C PHE A 364 -0.26 19.55 -13.86
N LEU A 365 -0.88 19.16 -14.97
CA LEU A 365 -1.55 17.87 -15.12
C LEU A 365 -0.61 16.85 -15.74
N LEU A 366 -0.36 15.74 -15.06
CA LEU A 366 0.35 14.60 -15.61
C LEU A 366 -0.65 13.63 -16.28
N ASN A 367 -0.37 13.27 -17.52
CA ASN A 367 -0.98 12.15 -18.22
C ASN A 367 0.10 11.09 -18.49
N TRP A 368 -0.04 9.88 -17.96
CA TRP A 368 0.93 8.81 -18.15
C TRP A 368 0.26 7.43 -18.23
N PRO A 369 -0.30 7.05 -19.40
CA PRO A 369 -1.16 5.87 -19.52
C PRO A 369 -0.45 4.55 -19.23
N ARG A 370 0.89 4.50 -19.44
CA ARG A 370 1.70 3.31 -19.09
C ARG A 370 1.70 2.99 -17.59
N LEU A 371 1.44 3.99 -16.74
CA LEU A 371 1.28 3.82 -15.30
C LEU A 371 -0.21 3.84 -14.88
N GLY A 372 -1.13 3.78 -15.84
CA GLY A 372 -2.58 3.89 -15.58
C GLY A 372 -3.01 5.26 -15.06
N VAL A 373 -2.24 6.32 -15.35
CA VAL A 373 -2.56 7.69 -14.96
C VAL A 373 -3.14 8.41 -16.16
N ASP A 374 -4.45 8.66 -16.19
CA ASP A 374 -5.08 9.47 -17.24
C ASP A 374 -4.98 10.96 -16.91
N GLN A 375 -5.18 11.29 -15.63
CA GLN A 375 -5.07 12.65 -15.13
C GLN A 375 -4.60 12.62 -13.68
N MET A 376 -3.48 13.27 -13.38
CA MET A 376 -3.03 13.49 -12.00
C MET A 376 -2.51 14.91 -11.85
N VAL A 377 -2.97 15.62 -10.82
CA VAL A 377 -2.47 16.96 -10.51
C VAL A 377 -1.13 16.83 -9.79
N VAL A 378 -0.12 17.51 -10.30
CA VAL A 378 1.26 17.41 -9.82
C VAL A 378 1.79 18.79 -9.52
N ARG A 379 2.44 18.94 -8.37
CA ARG A 379 3.09 20.18 -7.93
C ARG A 379 4.61 20.07 -8.01
N VAL A 380 5.22 21.07 -8.62
CA VAL A 380 6.68 21.22 -8.74
C VAL A 380 7.27 21.55 -7.38
N THR A 381 8.24 20.75 -6.93
CA THR A 381 9.01 20.99 -5.70
C THR A 381 10.36 21.63 -6.01
N GLY A 382 10.92 21.36 -7.18
CA GLY A 382 12.16 21.95 -7.64
C GLY A 382 12.38 21.75 -9.13
N ILE A 383 13.27 22.57 -9.69
CA ILE A 383 13.65 22.51 -11.09
C ILE A 383 15.16 22.70 -11.24
N ASP A 384 15.76 21.89 -12.10
CA ASP A 384 17.12 22.08 -12.59
C ASP A 384 17.07 22.37 -14.09
N THR A 385 17.43 23.61 -14.45
CA THR A 385 17.47 24.08 -15.84
C THR A 385 18.82 23.83 -16.51
N GLY A 386 19.76 23.20 -15.80
CA GLY A 386 21.10 22.91 -16.29
C GLY A 386 21.94 24.17 -16.56
N THR A 387 22.91 24.04 -17.46
CA THR A 387 23.73 25.16 -17.92
C THR A 387 23.00 26.02 -18.95
N LEU A 388 23.46 27.26 -19.14
CA LEU A 388 22.93 28.16 -20.16
C LEU A 388 22.92 27.47 -21.55
N GLY A 389 21.73 27.31 -22.14
CA GLY A 389 21.55 26.65 -23.43
C GLY A 389 21.22 25.15 -23.37
N ALA A 390 21.04 24.57 -22.17
CA ALA A 390 20.52 23.22 -22.05
C ALA A 390 19.18 23.06 -22.79
N ALA A 391 19.02 21.92 -23.48
CA ALA A 391 17.85 21.60 -24.27
C ALA A 391 16.72 20.95 -23.44
N GLU A 392 17.02 20.56 -22.21
CA GLU A 392 16.13 19.79 -21.33
C GLU A 392 16.12 20.41 -19.94
N TRP A 393 14.98 20.29 -19.27
CA TRP A 393 14.79 20.67 -17.88
C TRP A 393 14.42 19.45 -17.05
N ARG A 394 15.03 19.31 -15.88
CA ARG A 394 14.68 18.28 -14.91
C ARG A 394 13.76 18.88 -13.85
N ILE A 395 12.59 18.28 -13.68
CA ILE A 395 11.55 18.70 -12.75
C ILE A 395 11.43 17.65 -11.66
N GLU A 396 11.60 18.08 -10.41
CA GLU A 396 11.23 17.30 -9.23
C GLU A 396 9.82 17.72 -8.80
N ALA A 397 8.94 16.75 -8.62
CA ALA A 397 7.55 17.01 -8.35
C ALA A 397 6.88 15.94 -7.47
N MET A 398 5.73 16.29 -6.92
CA MET A 398 4.91 15.40 -6.11
C MET A 398 3.44 15.56 -6.49
N GLU A 399 2.67 14.49 -6.39
CA GLU A 399 1.22 14.52 -6.49
C GLU A 399 0.66 15.54 -5.49
N ASP A 400 -0.22 16.41 -5.98
CA ASP A 400 -0.76 17.47 -5.16
C ASP A 400 -1.91 16.95 -4.28
N VAL A 401 -1.80 17.21 -2.97
CA VAL A 401 -2.78 16.78 -1.97
C VAL A 401 -4.17 17.40 -2.16
N PHE A 402 -4.26 18.61 -2.72
CA PHE A 402 -5.53 19.29 -2.99
C PHE A 402 -6.16 18.75 -4.28
N GLY A 403 -5.34 18.32 -5.24
CA GLY A 403 -5.80 17.71 -6.49
C GLY A 403 -6.20 16.23 -6.43
N MET A 404 -5.97 15.51 -5.33
CA MET A 404 -6.15 14.05 -5.26
C MET A 404 -7.52 13.53 -5.68
N SER A 405 -8.61 14.23 -5.34
CA SER A 405 -9.97 13.82 -5.71
C SER A 405 -10.24 13.86 -7.20
N ASN A 406 -9.37 14.53 -7.97
CA ASN A 406 -9.49 14.69 -9.42
C ASN A 406 -8.52 13.77 -10.17
N THR A 407 -7.82 12.89 -9.46
CA THR A 407 -6.95 11.90 -10.10
C THR A 407 -7.82 10.85 -10.79
N VAL A 408 -7.74 10.81 -12.12
CA VAL A 408 -8.38 9.79 -12.93
C VAL A 408 -7.33 8.72 -13.22
N LEU A 409 -7.49 7.57 -12.59
CA LEU A 409 -6.76 6.37 -12.95
C LEU A 409 -7.51 5.70 -14.09
N SER A 410 -6.78 5.23 -15.10
CA SER A 410 -7.37 4.49 -16.20
C SER A 410 -8.09 3.26 -15.61
N PRO A 411 -9.33 2.95 -16.04
CA PRO A 411 -9.97 1.72 -15.63
C PRO A 411 -9.05 0.54 -15.99
N PRO A 412 -8.88 -0.46 -15.12
CA PRO A 412 -8.07 -1.62 -15.45
C PRO A 412 -8.59 -2.20 -16.78
N PRO A 413 -7.71 -2.60 -17.70
CA PRO A 413 -8.16 -3.21 -18.95
C PRO A 413 -9.11 -4.36 -18.61
N PRO A 414 -10.25 -4.49 -19.31
CA PRO A 414 -11.21 -5.54 -19.04
C PRO A 414 -10.48 -6.88 -19.08
N HIS A 415 -10.68 -7.71 -18.06
CA HIS A 415 -10.24 -9.10 -18.12
C HIS A 415 -10.90 -9.72 -19.35
N VAL A 416 -10.09 -10.14 -20.31
CA VAL A 416 -10.54 -11.03 -21.37
C VAL A 416 -10.79 -12.35 -20.65
N GLU A 417 -12.05 -12.67 -20.37
CA GLU A 417 -12.42 -14.02 -19.94
C GLU A 417 -11.94 -14.98 -21.03
N GLU A 418 -10.93 -15.79 -20.72
CA GLU A 418 -10.53 -16.87 -21.60
C GLU A 418 -11.75 -17.79 -21.78
N PRO A 419 -12.11 -18.15 -23.02
CA PRO A 419 -13.29 -18.97 -23.28
C PRO A 419 -13.14 -20.32 -22.54
N THR A 420 -14.14 -20.67 -21.72
CA THR A 420 -14.19 -21.97 -21.06
C THR A 420 -14.23 -23.10 -22.11
N ILE A 421 -13.30 -24.04 -22.01
CA ILE A 421 -13.26 -25.21 -22.88
C ILE A 421 -14.14 -26.28 -22.24
N GLU A 422 -15.34 -26.48 -22.80
CA GLU A 422 -16.29 -27.49 -22.33
C GLU A 422 -15.69 -28.91 -22.48
N PRO A 423 -15.72 -29.75 -21.43
CA PRO A 423 -15.25 -31.13 -21.50
C PRO A 423 -16.16 -31.99 -22.38
N LEU A 424 -15.61 -32.54 -23.47
CA LEU A 424 -16.30 -33.53 -24.29
C LEU A 424 -16.39 -34.89 -23.56
N PRO A 425 -17.32 -35.79 -23.92
CA PRO A 425 -17.32 -37.17 -23.43
C PRO A 425 -16.12 -37.96 -24.03
N PRO A 426 -15.51 -38.91 -23.29
CA PRO A 426 -14.49 -39.81 -23.84
C PRO A 426 -15.01 -40.64 -25.04
N ALA A 427 -14.14 -40.96 -26.01
CA ALA A 427 -14.50 -41.77 -27.18
C ALA A 427 -14.87 -43.23 -26.83
N VAL A 428 -14.21 -43.75 -25.80
CA VAL A 428 -14.43 -45.06 -25.18
C VAL A 428 -14.17 -44.92 -23.69
N VAL A 429 -14.99 -45.60 -22.89
CA VAL A 429 -14.67 -45.96 -21.51
C VAL A 429 -14.81 -47.48 -21.42
N LEU A 430 -13.77 -48.19 -21.02
CA LEU A 430 -13.73 -49.64 -20.93
C LEU A 430 -13.50 -50.04 -19.47
N ALA A 431 -14.48 -50.66 -18.84
CA ALA A 431 -14.32 -51.26 -17.52
C ALA A 431 -13.54 -52.57 -17.62
N VAL A 432 -12.62 -52.80 -16.68
CA VAL A 432 -11.70 -53.94 -16.69
C VAL A 432 -11.56 -54.50 -15.27
N GLU A 433 -11.67 -55.82 -15.12
CA GLU A 433 -11.17 -56.51 -13.94
C GLU A 433 -9.67 -56.65 -14.13
N VAL A 434 -8.90 -56.09 -13.20
CA VAL A 434 -7.45 -56.00 -13.34
C VAL A 434 -6.87 -57.44 -13.42
N PRO A 435 -6.21 -57.81 -14.53
CA PRO A 435 -5.69 -59.16 -14.70
C PRO A 435 -4.48 -59.40 -13.78
N TYR A 436 -4.17 -60.67 -13.51
CA TYR A 436 -3.01 -61.05 -12.67
C TYR A 436 -1.69 -60.40 -13.15
N TRP A 437 -1.50 -60.28 -14.46
CA TRP A 437 -0.31 -59.65 -15.05
C TRP A 437 -0.11 -58.18 -14.62
N GLU A 438 -1.19 -57.40 -14.54
CA GLU A 438 -1.13 -56.01 -14.07
C GLU A 438 -0.83 -55.95 -12.57
N LEU A 439 -1.48 -56.79 -11.76
CA LEU A 439 -1.23 -56.87 -10.32
C LEU A 439 0.22 -57.27 -10.02
N ALA A 440 0.76 -58.25 -10.75
CA ALA A 440 2.14 -58.71 -10.58
C ALA A 440 3.19 -57.64 -10.91
N ARG A 441 2.86 -56.68 -11.79
CA ARG A 441 3.75 -55.56 -12.15
C ARG A 441 3.60 -54.36 -11.23
N ARG A 442 2.41 -54.13 -10.68
CA ARG A 442 2.10 -52.97 -9.82
C ARG A 442 2.39 -53.23 -8.35
N LEU A 443 2.16 -54.44 -7.87
CA LEU A 443 2.34 -54.81 -6.46
C LEU A 443 3.79 -55.24 -6.17
N SER A 444 4.23 -54.98 -4.94
CA SER A 444 5.49 -55.55 -4.47
C SER A 444 5.38 -57.08 -4.34
N ARG A 445 6.52 -57.78 -4.34
CA ARG A 445 6.52 -59.25 -4.11
C ARG A 445 5.85 -59.66 -2.79
N ALA A 446 5.90 -58.80 -1.78
CA ALA A 446 5.26 -59.05 -0.49
C ALA A 446 3.74 -58.93 -0.63
N ASP A 447 3.24 -57.84 -1.22
CA ASP A 447 1.80 -57.60 -1.38
C ASP A 447 1.17 -58.63 -2.32
N LEU A 448 1.86 -59.00 -3.40
CA LEU A 448 1.41 -60.04 -4.33
C LEU A 448 1.29 -61.41 -3.65
N ALA A 449 2.11 -61.69 -2.63
CA ALA A 449 2.04 -62.94 -1.87
C ALA A 449 0.87 -62.98 -0.87
N TYR A 450 0.30 -61.82 -0.52
CA TYR A 450 -0.90 -61.71 0.30
C TYR A 450 -2.20 -61.85 -0.51
N LEU A 451 -2.12 -61.71 -1.85
CA LEU A 451 -3.26 -61.83 -2.73
C LEU A 451 -3.83 -63.25 -2.71
N THR A 452 -5.10 -63.38 -2.35
CA THR A 452 -5.84 -64.64 -2.29
C THR A 452 -6.79 -64.79 -3.49
N ASP A 453 -7.49 -65.93 -3.59
CA ASP A 453 -8.49 -66.14 -4.64
C ASP A 453 -9.81 -65.38 -4.41
N THR A 454 -9.96 -64.74 -3.24
CA THR A 454 -11.11 -63.89 -2.91
C THR A 454 -10.90 -62.42 -3.18
N ASP A 455 -9.74 -62.03 -3.71
CA ASP A 455 -9.36 -60.63 -3.83
C ASP A 455 -9.36 -60.25 -5.32
N THR A 456 -10.04 -59.17 -5.66
CA THR A 456 -10.09 -58.64 -7.02
C THR A 456 -10.10 -57.12 -7.03
N TYR A 457 -9.65 -56.56 -8.16
CA TYR A 457 -9.51 -55.13 -8.35
C TYR A 457 -10.20 -54.70 -9.62
N LEU A 458 -10.84 -53.55 -9.54
CA LEU A 458 -11.55 -52.91 -10.63
C LEU A 458 -10.70 -51.79 -11.21
N GLY A 459 -10.72 -51.67 -12.53
CA GLY A 459 -10.11 -50.55 -13.23
C GLY A 459 -10.89 -50.14 -14.47
N ALA A 460 -10.42 -49.09 -15.13
CA ALA A 460 -10.92 -48.70 -16.43
C ALA A 460 -9.83 -48.08 -17.30
N LEU A 461 -10.08 -48.08 -18.60
CA LEU A 461 -9.36 -47.33 -19.61
C LEU A 461 -10.34 -46.34 -20.24
N ALA A 462 -9.90 -45.11 -20.50
CA ALA A 462 -10.68 -44.17 -21.29
C ALA A 462 -9.82 -43.60 -22.41
N ALA A 463 -10.43 -43.33 -23.57
CA ALA A 463 -9.75 -42.68 -24.69
C ALA A 463 -10.34 -41.29 -24.93
N ALA A 464 -9.51 -40.30 -25.25
CA ALA A 464 -9.98 -38.93 -25.47
C ALA A 464 -10.94 -38.87 -26.68
N GLY A 465 -12.07 -38.20 -26.50
CA GLY A 465 -13.12 -37.97 -27.51
C GLY A 465 -12.99 -36.68 -28.31
N GLY A 466 -12.06 -35.79 -27.95
CA GLY A 466 -11.77 -34.60 -28.73
C GLY A 466 -10.59 -33.78 -28.20
N SER A 467 -10.33 -32.63 -28.82
CA SER A 467 -9.25 -31.72 -28.44
C SER A 467 -9.55 -31.02 -27.11
N GLY A 468 -8.52 -30.78 -26.30
CA GLY A 468 -8.62 -30.00 -25.05
C GLY A 468 -8.92 -30.82 -23.79
N GLN A 469 -9.22 -32.12 -23.93
CA GLN A 469 -9.26 -33.05 -22.80
C GLN A 469 -7.83 -33.37 -22.34
N LEU A 470 -7.52 -33.08 -21.07
CA LEU A 470 -6.19 -33.27 -20.50
C LEU A 470 -6.04 -34.68 -19.92
N ASN A 471 -6.93 -35.03 -19.01
CA ASN A 471 -6.97 -36.33 -18.33
C ASN A 471 -8.41 -36.65 -17.89
N TRP A 472 -8.60 -37.78 -17.23
CA TRP A 472 -9.90 -38.22 -16.73
C TRP A 472 -9.80 -38.78 -15.31
N GLN A 473 -10.94 -38.96 -14.65
CA GLN A 473 -11.00 -39.66 -13.36
C GLN A 473 -11.86 -40.91 -13.48
N LEU A 474 -11.34 -42.05 -13.03
CA LEU A 474 -12.11 -43.24 -12.78
C LEU A 474 -13.16 -42.93 -11.72
N ALA A 475 -14.42 -43.23 -12.03
CA ALA A 475 -15.52 -43.12 -11.10
C ALA A 475 -16.25 -44.46 -10.96
N THR A 476 -16.60 -44.84 -9.74
CA THR A 476 -17.29 -46.09 -9.46
C THR A 476 -18.49 -45.86 -8.54
N GLY A 477 -19.49 -46.73 -8.62
CA GLY A 477 -20.69 -46.62 -7.79
C GLY A 477 -21.61 -47.82 -7.87
N ALA A 478 -22.49 -47.96 -6.87
CA ALA A 478 -23.49 -49.04 -6.82
C ALA A 478 -24.63 -48.83 -7.84
N SER A 479 -24.77 -47.62 -8.39
CA SER A 479 -25.73 -47.30 -9.44
C SER A 479 -25.11 -46.38 -10.49
N GLY A 480 -25.54 -46.49 -11.76
CA GLY A 480 -24.97 -45.69 -12.85
C GLY A 480 -25.24 -44.19 -12.77
N GLY A 481 -26.17 -43.75 -11.93
CA GLY A 481 -26.46 -42.32 -11.69
C GLY A 481 -25.76 -41.73 -10.46
N ASP A 482 -25.03 -42.55 -9.70
CA ASP A 482 -24.34 -42.14 -8.47
C ASP A 482 -22.93 -42.74 -8.48
N LEU A 483 -22.06 -42.10 -9.28
CA LEU A 483 -20.65 -42.47 -9.42
C LEU A 483 -19.80 -41.50 -8.62
N THR A 484 -18.84 -42.03 -7.88
CA THR A 484 -17.88 -41.27 -7.08
C THR A 484 -16.49 -41.35 -7.71
N ALA A 485 -15.80 -40.21 -7.83
CA ALA A 485 -14.44 -40.17 -8.36
C ALA A 485 -13.48 -40.90 -7.42
N VAL A 486 -12.61 -41.74 -8.00
CA VAL A 486 -11.68 -42.63 -7.30
C VAL A 486 -10.24 -42.19 -7.53
N VAL A 487 -9.79 -42.20 -8.78
CA VAL A 487 -8.40 -41.92 -9.15
C VAL A 487 -8.34 -41.24 -10.52
N GLY A 488 -7.42 -40.29 -10.69
CA GLY A 488 -7.17 -39.63 -11.97
C GLY A 488 -6.18 -40.42 -12.80
N GLU A 489 -6.39 -40.47 -14.11
CA GLU A 489 -5.46 -41.10 -15.04
C GLU A 489 -5.47 -40.40 -16.40
N ASP A 490 -4.41 -40.61 -17.16
CA ASP A 490 -4.28 -40.13 -18.52
C ASP A 490 -5.06 -41.00 -19.53
N TYR A 491 -5.41 -40.46 -20.69
CA TYR A 491 -6.16 -41.19 -21.71
C TYR A 491 -5.32 -42.30 -22.39
N ALA A 492 -5.93 -43.45 -22.63
CA ALA A 492 -5.33 -44.58 -23.34
C ALA A 492 -5.40 -44.39 -24.87
N PRO A 493 -4.43 -44.95 -25.63
CA PRO A 493 -4.49 -44.95 -27.08
C PRO A 493 -5.65 -45.81 -27.60
N LEU A 494 -6.31 -45.34 -28.66
CA LEU A 494 -7.44 -46.02 -29.30
C LEU A 494 -7.26 -46.08 -30.81
N LEU A 495 -7.36 -47.28 -31.37
CA LEU A 495 -7.37 -47.57 -32.80
C LEU A 495 -8.67 -48.30 -33.20
N THR A 496 -8.97 -48.32 -34.49
CA THR A 496 -9.94 -49.24 -35.11
C THR A 496 -9.26 -50.11 -36.15
N LEU A 497 -9.64 -51.39 -36.21
CA LEU A 497 -9.14 -52.30 -37.24
C LEU A 497 -9.80 -52.02 -38.59
N ASP A 498 -9.02 -51.85 -39.64
CA ASP A 498 -9.53 -51.59 -41.01
C ASP A 498 -9.71 -52.88 -41.83
N ALA A 499 -9.46 -54.04 -41.21
CA ALA A 499 -9.76 -55.36 -41.74
C ALA A 499 -10.27 -56.28 -40.63
N ALA A 500 -11.02 -57.32 -41.02
CA ALA A 500 -11.47 -58.34 -40.07
C ALA A 500 -10.31 -59.27 -39.67
N LEU A 501 -10.24 -59.61 -38.39
CA LEU A 501 -9.34 -60.64 -37.87
C LEU A 501 -10.08 -61.97 -37.79
N THR A 502 -9.52 -63.02 -38.37
CA THR A 502 -10.03 -64.37 -38.16
C THR A 502 -9.56 -64.92 -36.81
N ALA A 503 -10.31 -65.87 -36.24
CA ALA A 503 -9.87 -66.63 -35.09
C ALA A 503 -8.66 -67.49 -35.49
N SER A 504 -7.45 -67.02 -35.15
CA SER A 504 -6.19 -67.63 -35.54
C SER A 504 -5.15 -67.43 -34.44
N GLU A 505 -4.38 -68.46 -34.16
CA GLU A 505 -3.24 -68.43 -33.22
C GLU A 505 -1.96 -67.85 -33.84
N VAL A 506 -2.00 -67.51 -35.13
CA VAL A 506 -0.88 -66.87 -35.83
C VAL A 506 -0.92 -65.37 -35.55
N ASP A 507 0.26 -64.79 -35.30
CA ASP A 507 0.41 -63.34 -35.14
C ASP A 507 -0.16 -62.62 -36.36
N ALA A 508 -0.94 -61.58 -36.12
CA ALA A 508 -1.48 -60.74 -37.18
C ALA A 508 -0.41 -59.71 -37.54
N ILE A 509 0.20 -59.85 -38.72
CA ILE A 509 1.27 -58.96 -39.19
C ILE A 509 0.71 -57.98 -40.22
N GLY A 510 1.05 -56.71 -40.10
CA GLY A 510 0.67 -55.62 -40.99
C GLY A 510 -0.83 -55.35 -40.99
N MET A 511 -1.51 -55.53 -39.84
CA MET A 511 -2.95 -55.30 -39.73
C MET A 511 -3.26 -53.82 -39.92
N PRO A 512 -4.03 -53.42 -40.95
CA PRO A 512 -4.33 -52.02 -41.19
C PRO A 512 -5.24 -51.47 -40.09
N VAL A 513 -4.94 -50.25 -39.63
CA VAL A 513 -5.63 -49.60 -38.51
C VAL A 513 -5.82 -48.11 -38.76
N THR A 514 -6.91 -47.57 -38.22
CA THR A 514 -7.13 -46.13 -38.15
C THR A 514 -6.97 -45.65 -36.71
N ALA A 515 -6.15 -44.62 -36.51
CA ALA A 515 -5.98 -43.99 -35.20
C ALA A 515 -7.17 -43.09 -34.84
N ILE A 516 -7.75 -43.32 -33.67
CA ILE A 516 -8.87 -42.54 -33.13
C ILE A 516 -8.39 -41.58 -32.04
N SER A 517 -7.50 -42.03 -31.15
CA SER A 517 -7.02 -41.24 -30.03
C SER A 517 -5.59 -41.61 -29.66
N GLN A 518 -4.72 -40.61 -29.58
CA GLN A 518 -3.35 -40.70 -29.04
C GLN A 518 -2.53 -41.95 -29.46
N PRO A 519 -2.47 -42.33 -30.76
CA PRO A 519 -1.76 -43.53 -31.21
C PRO A 519 -0.27 -43.56 -30.80
N GLU A 520 0.35 -42.39 -30.60
CA GLU A 520 1.72 -42.23 -30.12
C GLU A 520 1.98 -42.84 -28.73
N ARG A 521 0.93 -43.16 -27.96
CA ARG A 521 1.01 -43.81 -26.65
C ARG A 521 1.05 -45.35 -26.72
N LEU A 522 0.95 -45.93 -27.91
CA LEU A 522 1.17 -47.38 -28.11
C LEU A 522 2.66 -47.66 -28.17
N ALA A 523 3.12 -48.62 -27.36
CA ALA A 523 4.49 -49.11 -27.38
C ALA A 523 4.55 -50.60 -27.73
N GLU A 524 5.62 -51.00 -28.41
CA GLU A 524 5.98 -52.41 -28.58
C GLU A 524 6.21 -53.05 -27.21
N GLY A 525 5.68 -54.26 -27.02
CA GLY A 525 5.76 -55.01 -25.77
C GLY A 525 4.61 -54.76 -24.80
N ASP A 526 3.80 -53.72 -25.01
CA ASP A 526 2.54 -53.54 -24.28
C ASP A 526 1.46 -54.49 -24.80
N TYR A 527 0.36 -54.59 -24.06
CA TYR A 527 -0.84 -55.30 -24.52
C TYR A 527 -2.02 -54.33 -24.67
N ALA A 528 -3.00 -54.76 -25.46
CA ALA A 528 -4.22 -54.03 -25.77
C ALA A 528 -5.43 -54.96 -25.67
N TYR A 529 -6.61 -54.37 -25.52
CA TYR A 529 -7.88 -55.08 -25.59
C TYR A 529 -8.57 -54.81 -26.92
N LEU A 530 -8.97 -55.88 -27.59
CA LEU A 530 -9.95 -55.84 -28.67
C LEU A 530 -11.35 -55.88 -28.07
N VAL A 531 -12.13 -54.87 -28.38
CA VAL A 531 -13.47 -54.64 -27.85
C VAL A 531 -14.50 -54.97 -28.93
N ASP A 532 -15.52 -55.74 -28.56
CA ASP A 532 -16.60 -56.09 -29.47
C ASP A 532 -17.62 -54.95 -29.65
N ALA A 533 -18.63 -55.19 -30.49
CA ALA A 533 -19.68 -54.21 -30.76
C ALA A 533 -20.56 -53.88 -29.54
N SER A 534 -20.53 -54.70 -28.48
CA SER A 534 -21.25 -54.44 -27.23
C SER A 534 -20.44 -53.62 -26.22
N GLY A 535 -19.19 -53.29 -26.54
CA GLY A 535 -18.29 -52.59 -25.61
C GLY A 535 -17.62 -53.52 -24.60
N ALA A 536 -17.69 -54.84 -24.79
CA ALA A 536 -17.05 -55.83 -23.94
C ALA A 536 -15.68 -56.26 -24.47
N ILE A 537 -14.78 -56.66 -23.57
CA ILE A 537 -13.47 -57.20 -23.93
C ILE A 537 -13.66 -58.58 -24.57
N ALA A 538 -13.27 -58.72 -25.83
CA ALA A 538 -13.33 -59.98 -26.55
C ALA A 538 -11.98 -60.72 -26.55
N GLU A 539 -10.87 -60.00 -26.65
CA GLU A 539 -9.53 -60.60 -26.70
C GLU A 539 -8.48 -59.62 -26.18
N ALA A 540 -7.48 -60.12 -25.44
CA ALA A 540 -6.25 -59.38 -25.16
C ALA A 540 -5.19 -59.78 -26.19
N VAL A 541 -4.50 -58.78 -26.76
CA VAL A 541 -3.44 -58.96 -27.77
C VAL A 541 -2.17 -58.25 -27.30
N ALA A 542 -0.99 -58.78 -27.60
CA ALA A 542 0.26 -58.06 -27.37
C ALA A 542 0.70 -57.32 -28.62
N ILE A 543 1.24 -56.12 -28.46
CA ILE A 543 1.70 -55.25 -29.53
C ILE A 543 3.14 -55.66 -29.86
N LEU A 544 3.34 -56.21 -31.05
CA LEU A 544 4.65 -56.63 -31.55
C LEU A 544 5.37 -55.53 -32.31
N ALA A 545 4.62 -54.67 -33.00
CA ALA A 545 5.11 -53.47 -33.66
C ALA A 545 3.92 -52.57 -34.00
N PHE A 546 4.15 -51.26 -34.07
CA PHE A 546 3.16 -50.30 -34.54
C PHE A 546 3.83 -49.28 -35.46
N ASP A 547 3.38 -49.21 -36.71
CA ASP A 547 3.84 -48.22 -37.69
C ASP A 547 2.73 -47.19 -37.92
N ALA A 548 2.89 -46.03 -37.28
CA ALA A 548 1.95 -44.92 -37.40
C ALA A 548 1.96 -44.27 -38.80
N ALA A 549 3.06 -44.38 -39.56
CA ALA A 549 3.17 -43.77 -40.89
C ALA A 549 2.45 -44.62 -41.95
N ASP A 550 2.62 -45.94 -41.88
CA ASP A 550 1.96 -46.89 -42.77
C ASP A 550 0.57 -47.33 -42.26
N ALA A 551 0.17 -46.87 -41.07
CA ALA A 551 -1.11 -47.17 -40.42
C ALA A 551 -1.33 -48.69 -40.25
N THR A 552 -0.30 -49.39 -39.79
CA THR A 552 -0.34 -50.84 -39.57
C THR A 552 0.14 -51.23 -38.17
N ILE A 553 -0.37 -52.35 -37.67
CA ILE A 553 0.02 -52.91 -36.36
C ILE A 553 0.28 -54.41 -36.48
N ASP A 554 1.28 -54.89 -35.75
CA ASP A 554 1.58 -56.30 -35.58
C ASP A 554 1.12 -56.75 -34.19
N LEU A 555 0.34 -57.84 -34.13
CA LEU A 555 -0.32 -58.30 -32.91
C LEU A 555 -0.07 -59.79 -32.65
N ALA A 556 0.41 -60.12 -31.45
CA ALA A 556 0.34 -61.49 -30.94
C ALA A 556 -1.05 -61.75 -30.35
N ARG A 557 -1.69 -62.82 -30.79
CA ARG A 557 -3.10 -63.12 -30.53
C ARG A 557 -3.31 -63.86 -29.21
N GLY A 558 -4.42 -63.59 -28.51
CA GLY A 558 -4.88 -64.35 -27.35
C GLY A 558 -3.91 -64.41 -26.17
N VAL A 559 -3.41 -63.27 -25.70
CA VAL A 559 -2.50 -63.19 -24.55
C VAL A 559 -3.27 -63.14 -23.21
N LEU A 560 -2.55 -63.17 -22.08
CA LEU A 560 -3.10 -63.20 -20.72
C LEU A 560 -4.06 -64.40 -20.50
N ASP A 561 -5.27 -64.15 -20.05
CA ASP A 561 -6.32 -65.14 -19.79
C ASP A 561 -7.30 -65.30 -20.97
N THR A 562 -6.99 -64.72 -22.13
CA THR A 562 -7.84 -64.78 -23.32
C THR A 562 -7.36 -65.78 -24.37
N THR A 563 -8.19 -66.08 -25.36
CA THR A 563 -7.86 -66.91 -26.54
C THR A 563 -8.19 -66.14 -27.82
N PRO A 564 -7.55 -66.45 -28.96
CA PRO A 564 -7.83 -65.77 -30.21
C PRO A 564 -9.28 -65.92 -30.66
N GLN A 565 -9.94 -64.80 -30.97
CA GLN A 565 -11.34 -64.74 -31.44
C GLN A 565 -11.43 -64.13 -32.85
N ALA A 566 -12.60 -64.25 -33.49
CA ALA A 566 -12.85 -63.50 -34.73
C ALA A 566 -13.30 -62.08 -34.39
N HIS A 567 -12.73 -61.07 -35.04
CA HIS A 567 -13.10 -59.66 -34.90
C HIS A 567 -13.50 -59.07 -36.25
N ALA A 568 -14.57 -58.28 -36.26
CA ALA A 568 -15.05 -57.65 -37.49
C ALA A 568 -14.19 -56.43 -37.85
N LEU A 569 -14.29 -55.99 -39.12
CA LEU A 569 -13.79 -54.68 -39.51
C LEU A 569 -14.46 -53.60 -38.64
N GLY A 570 -13.67 -52.63 -38.17
CA GLY A 570 -14.09 -51.56 -37.28
C GLY A 570 -14.01 -51.91 -35.79
N SER A 571 -13.61 -53.13 -35.42
CA SER A 571 -13.35 -53.48 -34.02
C SER A 571 -12.35 -52.52 -33.38
N ARG A 572 -12.63 -52.09 -32.15
CA ARG A 572 -11.81 -51.12 -31.42
C ARG A 572 -10.68 -51.84 -30.69
N LEU A 573 -9.48 -51.29 -30.79
CA LEU A 573 -8.30 -51.72 -30.03
C LEU A 573 -7.91 -50.58 -29.09
N ILE A 574 -7.97 -50.82 -27.78
CA ILE A 574 -7.53 -49.86 -26.76
C ILE A 574 -6.26 -50.39 -26.07
N GLY A 575 -5.18 -49.62 -26.15
CA GLY A 575 -3.91 -49.99 -25.52
C GLY A 575 -3.98 -49.80 -24.00
N VAL A 576 -3.33 -50.69 -23.25
CA VAL A 576 -3.34 -50.60 -21.79
C VAL A 576 -2.14 -49.80 -21.29
N GLY A 577 -0.91 -50.24 -21.57
CA GLY A 577 0.33 -49.55 -21.14
C GLY A 577 0.30 -49.14 -19.66
N GLU A 578 0.73 -47.92 -19.37
CA GLU A 578 0.63 -47.31 -18.03
C GLU A 578 -0.73 -46.62 -17.78
N TRP A 579 -1.68 -46.70 -18.74
CA TRP A 579 -2.90 -45.88 -18.80
C TRP A 579 -4.12 -46.50 -18.11
N LEU A 580 -3.98 -47.69 -17.52
CA LEU A 580 -5.07 -48.36 -16.79
C LEU A 580 -5.23 -47.75 -15.40
N ALA A 581 -6.29 -46.98 -15.21
CA ALA A 581 -6.71 -46.50 -13.90
C ALA A 581 -7.28 -47.67 -13.08
N SER A 582 -6.80 -47.88 -11.86
CA SER A 582 -7.30 -48.94 -10.98
C SER A 582 -7.70 -48.37 -9.62
N GLU A 583 -8.86 -48.81 -9.12
CA GLU A 583 -9.27 -48.55 -7.75
C GLU A 583 -8.30 -49.26 -6.78
N GLY A 584 -7.85 -48.54 -5.74
CA GLY A 584 -6.97 -49.12 -4.71
C GLY A 584 -7.69 -49.96 -3.67
N ALA A 585 -9.02 -49.95 -3.66
CA ALA A 585 -9.84 -50.76 -2.76
C ALA A 585 -9.92 -52.21 -3.26
N GLU A 586 -9.66 -53.13 -2.34
CA GLU A 586 -9.85 -54.57 -2.55
C GLU A 586 -11.34 -54.90 -2.57
N ARG A 587 -11.76 -55.68 -3.57
CA ARG A 587 -13.14 -56.15 -3.76
C ARG A 587 -13.21 -57.66 -3.74
N ALA A 588 -14.42 -58.20 -3.55
CA ALA A 588 -14.67 -59.64 -3.59
C ALA A 588 -15.32 -60.10 -4.92
N PRO A 589 -15.03 -61.32 -5.40
CA PRO A 589 -15.79 -61.96 -6.47
C PRO A 589 -17.30 -61.97 -6.19
N GLY A 590 -18.10 -61.64 -7.20
CA GLY A 590 -19.56 -61.52 -7.13
C GLY A 590 -20.07 -60.11 -6.85
N GLU A 591 -19.23 -59.17 -6.44
CA GLU A 591 -19.59 -57.75 -6.39
C GLU A 591 -19.92 -57.21 -7.80
N SER A 592 -20.86 -56.26 -7.86
CA SER A 592 -21.31 -55.65 -9.12
C SER A 592 -21.24 -54.14 -9.01
N MET A 593 -20.47 -53.50 -9.88
CA MET A 593 -20.15 -52.08 -9.80
C MET A 593 -20.34 -51.37 -11.14
N PHE A 594 -20.97 -50.19 -11.10
CA PHE A 594 -20.92 -49.29 -12.25
C PHE A 594 -19.58 -48.58 -12.30
N VAL A 595 -19.09 -48.37 -13.52
CA VAL A 595 -17.80 -47.77 -13.82
C VAL A 595 -18.02 -46.65 -14.81
N GLY A 596 -17.37 -45.52 -14.60
CA GLY A 596 -17.36 -44.42 -15.53
C GLY A 596 -16.06 -43.64 -15.52
N ALA A 597 -15.95 -42.72 -16.46
CA ALA A 597 -14.84 -41.79 -16.60
C ALA A 597 -15.38 -40.36 -16.55
N ILE A 598 -14.77 -39.53 -15.72
CA ILE A 598 -15.09 -38.10 -15.65
C ILE A 598 -14.02 -37.32 -16.42
N PRO A 599 -14.34 -36.71 -17.58
CA PRO A 599 -13.37 -35.99 -18.40
C PRO A 599 -12.99 -34.64 -17.78
N ARG A 600 -11.74 -34.19 -17.96
CA ARG A 600 -11.25 -32.90 -17.46
C ARG A 600 -10.55 -32.09 -18.55
N THR A 601 -10.77 -30.78 -18.54
CA THR A 601 -10.06 -29.79 -19.36
C THR A 601 -9.22 -28.88 -18.44
N SER A 602 -8.50 -27.91 -19.02
CA SER A 602 -7.75 -26.92 -18.23
C SER A 602 -8.65 -25.99 -17.40
N THR A 603 -9.93 -25.88 -17.76
CA THR A 603 -10.86 -24.90 -17.19
C THR A 603 -12.06 -25.53 -16.48
N ASP A 604 -12.39 -26.80 -16.73
CA ASP A 604 -13.61 -27.42 -16.19
C ASP A 604 -13.51 -28.97 -16.08
N GLN A 605 -14.50 -29.57 -15.39
CA GLN A 605 -14.70 -31.02 -15.25
C GLN A 605 -16.09 -31.41 -15.77
N GLY A 606 -16.16 -32.42 -16.62
CA GLY A 606 -17.42 -32.86 -17.24
C GLY A 606 -18.23 -33.81 -16.36
N ASP A 607 -19.36 -34.27 -16.89
CA ASP A 607 -20.19 -35.28 -16.24
C ASP A 607 -19.58 -36.69 -16.37
N PRO A 608 -19.83 -37.60 -15.40
CA PRO A 608 -19.41 -39.00 -15.49
C PRO A 608 -20.01 -39.71 -16.71
N VAL A 609 -19.14 -40.32 -17.53
CA VAL A 609 -19.53 -41.14 -18.69
C VAL A 609 -19.37 -42.62 -18.34
N LEU A 610 -20.45 -43.38 -18.39
CA LEU A 610 -20.44 -44.82 -18.10
C LEU A 610 -19.57 -45.61 -19.09
N ALA A 611 -19.05 -46.75 -18.63
CA ALA A 611 -18.39 -47.73 -19.47
C ALA A 611 -19.25 -48.13 -20.68
N ALA A 612 -18.62 -48.47 -21.80
CA ALA A 612 -19.26 -48.64 -23.11
C ALA A 612 -20.36 -49.71 -23.13
N ASN A 613 -20.28 -50.71 -22.25
CA ASN A 613 -21.31 -51.73 -22.09
C ASN A 613 -22.58 -51.19 -21.39
N GLY A 614 -22.51 -50.03 -20.73
CA GLY A 614 -23.60 -49.37 -20.00
C GLY A 614 -24.18 -50.17 -18.83
N GLN A 615 -23.52 -51.26 -18.41
CA GLN A 615 -23.99 -52.20 -17.40
C GLN A 615 -22.99 -52.29 -16.25
N PRO A 616 -23.43 -52.65 -15.03
CA PRO A 616 -22.49 -52.84 -13.94
C PRO A 616 -21.60 -54.06 -14.25
N MET A 617 -20.33 -53.92 -13.91
CA MET A 617 -19.35 -54.97 -14.05
C MET A 617 -19.41 -55.90 -12.84
N VAL A 618 -19.72 -57.18 -13.10
CA VAL A 618 -19.67 -58.24 -12.08
C VAL A 618 -18.24 -58.78 -12.01
N LEU A 619 -17.61 -58.69 -10.85
CA LEU A 619 -16.24 -59.14 -10.65
C LEU A 619 -16.20 -60.66 -10.51
N ALA A 620 -15.41 -61.34 -11.34
CA ALA A 620 -15.35 -62.79 -11.42
C ALA A 620 -14.21 -63.40 -10.58
N GLY A 621 -13.32 -62.58 -10.01
CA GLY A 621 -12.06 -63.04 -9.46
C GLY A 621 -11.02 -63.34 -10.56
N ARG A 622 -11.01 -62.54 -11.63
CA ARG A 622 -10.25 -62.78 -12.87
C ARG A 622 -8.77 -63.10 -12.61
N GLN A 623 -8.13 -62.39 -11.68
CA GLN A 623 -6.72 -62.62 -11.34
C GLN A 623 -6.46 -64.05 -10.79
N ALA A 624 -7.44 -64.63 -10.11
CA ALA A 624 -7.37 -65.95 -9.50
C ALA A 624 -7.77 -67.10 -10.43
N LEU A 625 -8.27 -66.81 -11.64
CA LEU A 625 -8.62 -67.84 -12.62
C LEU A 625 -7.38 -68.39 -13.35
N PRO A 626 -7.36 -69.69 -13.69
CA PRO A 626 -6.29 -70.27 -14.49
C PRO A 626 -6.37 -69.76 -15.94
N TYR A 627 -5.22 -69.58 -16.58
CA TYR A 627 -5.18 -69.24 -17.99
C TYR A 627 -5.67 -70.41 -18.85
N PRO A 628 -6.47 -70.15 -19.90
CA PRO A 628 -6.96 -71.20 -20.78
C PRO A 628 -5.77 -71.88 -21.49
N PRO A 629 -5.79 -73.21 -21.70
CA PRO A 629 -4.71 -73.92 -22.36
C PRO A 629 -4.47 -73.37 -23.77
N GLY A 630 -3.21 -73.10 -24.12
CA GLY A 630 -2.86 -72.57 -25.44
C GLY A 630 -2.76 -73.68 -26.49
N ARG A 631 -2.86 -73.34 -27.78
CA ARG A 631 -2.55 -74.24 -28.90
C ARG A 631 -3.17 -75.64 -28.79
N ILE A 632 -4.46 -75.71 -28.50
CA ILE A 632 -5.16 -76.99 -28.38
C ILE A 632 -5.15 -77.68 -29.75
N ARG A 633 -4.78 -78.96 -29.77
CA ARG A 633 -4.72 -79.81 -30.95
C ARG A 633 -5.47 -81.10 -30.67
N LEU A 634 -6.41 -81.44 -31.55
CA LEU A 634 -7.09 -82.72 -31.58
C LEU A 634 -6.51 -83.53 -32.75
N ASN A 635 -5.80 -84.61 -32.45
CA ASN A 635 -5.07 -85.42 -33.44
C ASN A 635 -4.15 -84.57 -34.34
N GLY A 636 -3.52 -83.55 -33.76
CA GLY A 636 -2.59 -82.64 -34.46
C GLY A 636 -3.25 -81.48 -35.21
N GLN A 637 -4.59 -81.41 -35.25
CA GLN A 637 -5.32 -80.32 -35.94
C GLN A 637 -5.96 -79.32 -34.97
N THR A 638 -6.07 -78.07 -35.41
CA THR A 638 -6.80 -77.01 -34.71
C THR A 638 -8.30 -77.14 -35.03
N GLU A 639 -9.13 -77.34 -34.00
CA GLU A 639 -10.61 -77.40 -34.09
C GLU A 639 -11.19 -78.21 -35.29
N PRO A 640 -10.83 -79.49 -35.47
CA PRO A 640 -11.40 -80.31 -36.54
C PRO A 640 -12.90 -80.56 -36.36
N ALA A 641 -13.68 -80.48 -37.45
CA ALA A 641 -15.12 -80.74 -37.43
C ALA A 641 -15.49 -82.19 -37.04
N VAL A 642 -14.61 -83.15 -37.33
CA VAL A 642 -14.74 -84.56 -36.95
C VAL A 642 -13.37 -85.11 -36.58
N VAL A 643 -13.28 -85.82 -35.46
CA VAL A 643 -12.12 -86.63 -35.10
C VAL A 643 -12.49 -88.10 -35.25
N ALA A 644 -11.69 -88.87 -35.98
CA ALA A 644 -11.88 -90.31 -36.16
C ALA A 644 -10.74 -91.09 -35.50
N GLY A 645 -11.07 -92.21 -34.84
CA GLY A 645 -10.11 -93.04 -34.09
C GLY A 645 -9.91 -92.58 -32.66
N ASP A 646 -8.77 -92.97 -32.07
CA ASP A 646 -8.39 -92.55 -30.72
C ASP A 646 -8.19 -91.02 -30.66
N LEU A 647 -8.71 -90.40 -29.60
CA LEU A 647 -8.61 -88.97 -29.37
C LEU A 647 -7.31 -88.64 -28.64
N ASN A 648 -6.35 -88.05 -29.34
CA ASN A 648 -5.17 -87.43 -28.77
C ASN A 648 -5.39 -85.92 -28.63
N VAL A 649 -5.36 -85.44 -27.39
CA VAL A 649 -5.47 -84.02 -27.06
C VAL A 649 -4.11 -83.52 -26.60
N ALA A 650 -3.54 -82.56 -27.32
CA ALA A 650 -2.31 -81.87 -26.94
C ALA A 650 -2.58 -80.37 -26.80
N TRP A 651 -1.89 -79.70 -25.88
CA TRP A 651 -1.98 -78.26 -25.69
C TRP A 651 -0.64 -77.69 -25.20
N ALA A 652 -0.43 -76.40 -25.44
CA ALA A 652 0.65 -75.64 -24.84
C ALA A 652 0.26 -75.22 -23.42
N HIS A 653 1.18 -75.46 -22.48
CA HIS A 653 1.03 -75.02 -21.10
C HIS A 653 1.02 -73.49 -21.02
N ARG A 654 0.07 -72.93 -20.26
CA ARG A 654 -0.02 -71.52 -19.91
C ARG A 654 -0.20 -71.42 -18.40
N ASP A 655 0.58 -70.55 -17.78
CA ASP A 655 0.62 -70.36 -16.34
C ASP A 655 0.85 -68.88 -16.03
N ARG A 656 -0.11 -68.26 -15.37
CA ARG A 656 -0.07 -66.83 -15.01
C ARG A 656 1.15 -66.46 -14.17
N THR A 657 1.70 -67.39 -13.38
CA THR A 657 2.85 -67.15 -12.49
C THR A 657 4.19 -67.30 -13.20
N GLN A 658 4.25 -68.07 -14.30
CA GLN A 658 5.46 -68.22 -15.11
C GLN A 658 5.51 -67.22 -16.26
N GLN A 659 4.35 -66.79 -16.75
CA GLN A 659 4.19 -65.84 -17.85
C GLN A 659 4.14 -64.39 -17.37
N THR A 660 4.59 -64.11 -16.13
CA THR A 660 4.72 -62.79 -15.49
C THR A 660 6.17 -62.42 -15.13
N ALA A 661 7.13 -63.32 -15.35
CA ALA A 661 8.52 -63.21 -14.91
C ALA A 661 9.49 -62.68 -15.96
#